data_AF-A0A660CFG3-F1
#
_entry.id   AF-A0A660CFG3-F1
#
_cell.length_a   1.000
_cell.length_b   1.000
_cell.length_c   1.000
_cell.angle_alpha   90.00
_cell.angle_beta   90.00
_cell.angle_gamma   90.00
#
_symmetry.space_group_name_H-M   'P 1'
#
loop_
_entity.id
_entity.type
_entity.pdbx_description
1 polymer ?
#
loop_
_entity_poly.entity_id
_entity_poly.type
_entity_poly.pdbx_seq_one_letter_code
_entity_poly.pdbx_strand_id
1 'polypeptide(L)'
;MTVSSNAGPGTARQPGNASAELDPRTPVLVGVGQSAERIDDADYRRRSAVELAADAARTAIADTAAGDDAAVAAAVDTVAGIRQFEHSMPGAFPPLGSSDNYPRSVAGRVGADPGRAILEVVGGQGPQHLVNEFAATIAAGESEVALLFGSEAISTVQHLASADDKPDFTEHVGGQLEDRGRGLQGLMTQELLAAGLADPPSQYALFENARRARLKASREEYARAMGELFAPFTTVAARNPFAAAPVRRSASELTTVTESNRMIADPYPRYVVSRDKVNQGAAMLMMSVAAAQRLGVPRERWVFLHGHADVRERDLMDRPDLSAYPAAVAAVRHALDVAGIGLDEVSAFDLYSCFPVAVFALCDGLGLAPDDARGLTLTGGLPFFGGAGNNYSMHAIAEAVTLLRERPGEYGLVGANGGMLSKYSVGVYSTAPTPWRADGSARVQAELDAAETPGHTRHADGWATIETFTVLYGRSGSRTGVVVGRLESDGTRFVAKAERGDDELLDLLATGDPVGTRVFARSFGYGNRVTLTEERMAELHPYRAPALRDGYEHVLVRRDGHVLEVTINRPEARNSLHPDANAELDEIFDAYFADPDLWVAILTGAGDKAFSAGNDLSYTASGNLPWTPKNGFAGLTNRAHLPKPVIAAVNGFAMGGGLEIAMACHLIVADETARFALSEVKVGLIAAAGGLVRLPRTIPPMLANEMILTGKRIDAHEAARHGLVNRVVEAGTAVEGARALAEEILAGSPTSVRASLRFMAETAGIADTVEAVNHPSSVMDHLLVAEDTTEGIMAFAQKRTPQWKNR
;
A
#
# COMPACT_ATOMS: atom_id res chain seq x y z
N MET A 1 41.13 15.64 33.53
CA MET A 1 41.28 14.81 34.75
C MET A 1 41.47 13.38 34.31
N THR A 2 42.63 12.82 34.59
CA THR A 2 43.06 11.44 34.32
C THR A 2 42.43 10.46 35.32
N VAL A 3 41.77 9.41 34.84
CA VAL A 3 41.50 8.16 35.59
C VAL A 3 41.51 7.02 34.55
N SER A 4 42.67 6.40 34.30
CA SER A 4 43.18 5.17 34.92
C SER A 4 42.35 3.92 34.60
N SER A 5 42.93 3.13 33.69
CA SER A 5 42.66 1.75 33.34
C SER A 5 42.73 0.79 34.53
N ASN A 6 41.83 -0.19 34.58
CA ASN A 6 42.05 -1.44 35.31
C ASN A 6 41.46 -2.61 34.50
N ALA A 7 42.31 -3.24 33.69
CA ALA A 7 42.03 -4.50 33.04
C ALA A 7 42.43 -5.64 34.00
N GLY A 8 41.44 -6.42 34.46
CA GLY A 8 41.68 -7.69 35.14
C GLY A 8 41.92 -8.81 34.10
N PRO A 9 42.78 -9.80 34.37
CA PRO A 9 43.09 -10.85 33.41
C PRO A 9 41.88 -11.77 33.23
N GLY A 10 41.47 -11.94 31.97
CA GLY A 10 40.40 -12.83 31.57
C GLY A 10 40.70 -14.26 31.99
N THR A 11 39.82 -14.81 32.83
CA THR A 11 39.74 -16.24 33.06
C THR A 11 39.32 -16.91 31.76
N ALA A 12 40.25 -17.63 31.13
CA ALA A 12 39.96 -18.54 30.04
C ALA A 12 38.85 -19.51 30.49
N ARG A 13 37.66 -19.42 29.88
CA ARG A 13 36.62 -20.43 30.06
C ARG A 13 37.12 -21.72 29.43
N GLN A 14 37.31 -22.74 30.25
CA GLN A 14 37.50 -24.11 29.80
C GLN A 14 36.32 -24.54 28.91
N PRO A 15 36.54 -25.41 27.90
CA PRO A 15 35.47 -25.95 27.09
C PRO A 15 34.54 -26.77 27.99
N GLY A 16 33.28 -26.32 28.08
CA GLY A 16 32.24 -27.00 28.84
C GLY A 16 32.04 -28.41 28.31
N ASN A 17 32.19 -29.36 29.22
CA ASN A 17 31.98 -30.79 29.08
C ASN A 17 30.70 -31.14 28.30
N ALA A 18 30.79 -32.10 27.37
CA ALA A 18 29.64 -32.73 26.74
C ALA A 18 28.77 -33.42 27.82
N SER A 19 27.45 -33.11 27.85
CA SER A 19 26.35 -33.76 28.62
C SER A 19 25.48 -32.85 29.51
N ALA A 20 25.22 -31.60 29.12
CA ALA A 20 23.96 -30.99 29.56
C ALA A 20 22.82 -31.63 28.73
N GLU A 21 21.96 -32.41 29.38
CA GLU A 21 20.75 -32.96 28.76
C GLU A 21 19.88 -31.78 28.27
N LEU A 22 19.60 -31.74 26.97
CA LEU A 22 18.76 -30.67 26.39
C LEU A 22 17.35 -30.75 26.98
N ASP A 23 16.69 -29.61 27.20
CA ASP A 23 15.25 -29.61 27.53
C ASP A 23 14.53 -30.40 26.41
N PRO A 24 13.72 -31.42 26.72
CA PRO A 24 13.00 -32.22 25.72
C PRO A 24 12.12 -31.37 24.79
N ARG A 25 11.74 -30.14 25.19
CA ARG A 25 10.98 -29.17 24.40
C ARG A 25 11.85 -28.25 23.54
N THR A 26 13.17 -28.43 23.54
CA THR A 26 14.07 -27.64 22.68
C THR A 26 13.68 -27.86 21.21
N PRO A 27 13.43 -26.80 20.42
CA PRO A 27 13.06 -26.92 19.02
C PRO A 27 14.27 -27.26 18.14
N VAL A 28 14.06 -28.10 17.14
CA VAL A 28 15.08 -28.55 16.19
C VAL A 28 14.48 -28.72 14.80
N LEU A 29 15.18 -28.21 13.78
CA LEU A 29 14.89 -28.52 12.38
C LEU A 29 15.46 -29.91 12.06
N VAL A 30 14.60 -30.81 11.61
CA VAL A 30 14.92 -32.23 11.42
C VAL A 30 14.80 -32.69 9.97
N GLY A 31 14.05 -31.96 9.14
CA GLY A 31 13.83 -32.30 7.74
C GLY A 31 13.63 -31.06 6.89
N VAL A 32 14.22 -31.03 5.70
CA VAL A 32 14.04 -29.95 4.71
C VAL A 32 13.81 -30.55 3.33
N GLY A 33 13.00 -29.87 2.52
CA GLY A 33 12.63 -30.35 1.20
C GLY A 33 12.37 -29.21 0.23
N GLN A 34 12.75 -29.44 -1.02
CA GLN A 34 12.59 -28.49 -2.12
C GLN A 34 12.02 -29.21 -3.34
N SER A 35 11.19 -28.51 -4.10
CA SER A 35 10.64 -28.95 -5.38
C SER A 35 10.72 -27.80 -6.39
N ALA A 36 10.93 -28.14 -7.66
CA ALA A 36 10.88 -27.19 -8.75
C ALA A 36 10.54 -27.93 -10.05
N GLU A 37 9.93 -27.22 -10.99
CA GLU A 37 9.84 -27.67 -12.38
C GLU A 37 9.89 -26.44 -13.31
N ARG A 38 10.36 -26.61 -14.55
CA ARG A 38 10.32 -25.56 -15.57
C ARG A 38 9.43 -26.01 -16.71
N ILE A 39 8.78 -25.05 -17.37
CA ILE A 39 7.88 -25.33 -18.50
C ILE A 39 8.61 -26.08 -19.62
N ASP A 40 9.90 -25.77 -19.82
CA ASP A 40 10.72 -26.34 -20.87
C ASP A 40 11.42 -27.66 -20.47
N ASP A 41 11.26 -28.12 -19.22
CA ASP A 41 11.83 -29.38 -18.76
C ASP A 41 11.09 -30.56 -19.43
N ALA A 42 11.84 -31.61 -19.82
CA ALA A 42 11.27 -32.76 -20.55
C ALA A 42 10.23 -33.54 -19.74
N ASP A 43 10.28 -33.43 -18.41
CA ASP A 43 9.39 -34.05 -17.44
C ASP A 43 8.46 -33.05 -16.74
N TYR A 44 8.17 -31.90 -17.35
CA TYR A 44 7.20 -30.91 -16.85
C TYR A 44 5.82 -31.55 -16.60
N ARG A 45 5.35 -31.50 -15.34
CA ARG A 45 4.14 -32.20 -14.87
C ARG A 45 2.91 -31.32 -14.73
N ARG A 46 3.00 -30.02 -15.04
CA ARG A 46 1.91 -29.04 -14.89
C ARG A 46 1.40 -28.97 -13.45
N ARG A 47 2.30 -28.99 -12.47
CA ARG A 47 1.95 -29.03 -11.05
C ARG A 47 1.21 -27.78 -10.60
N SER A 48 0.23 -27.95 -9.73
CA SER A 48 -0.36 -26.85 -8.97
C SER A 48 0.56 -26.39 -7.83
N ALA A 49 0.28 -25.22 -7.24
CA ALA A 49 1.00 -24.77 -6.05
C ALA A 49 0.88 -25.78 -4.88
N VAL A 50 -0.31 -26.33 -4.65
CA VAL A 50 -0.55 -27.39 -3.65
C VAL A 50 0.37 -28.60 -3.89
N GLU A 51 0.48 -29.05 -5.15
CA GLU A 51 1.30 -30.22 -5.46
C GLU A 51 2.79 -29.95 -5.32
N LEU A 52 3.27 -28.76 -5.68
CA LEU A 52 4.67 -28.37 -5.48
C LEU A 52 5.02 -28.34 -3.98
N ALA A 53 4.16 -27.77 -3.15
CA ALA A 53 4.34 -27.78 -1.70
C ALA A 53 4.28 -29.19 -1.12
N ALA A 54 3.37 -30.04 -1.60
CA ALA A 54 3.28 -31.44 -1.18
C ALA A 54 4.50 -32.28 -1.61
N ASP A 55 5.05 -32.04 -2.80
CA ASP A 55 6.30 -32.66 -3.25
C ASP A 55 7.47 -32.26 -2.33
N ALA A 56 7.59 -30.96 -2.00
CA ALA A 56 8.61 -30.48 -1.07
C ALA A 56 8.42 -31.05 0.35
N ALA A 57 7.18 -31.11 0.84
CA ALA A 57 6.86 -31.65 2.16
C ALA A 57 7.16 -33.15 2.28
N ARG A 58 6.90 -33.95 1.23
CA ARG A 58 7.33 -35.36 1.17
C ARG A 58 8.85 -35.48 1.25
N THR A 59 9.58 -34.63 0.54
CA THR A 59 11.05 -34.60 0.63
C THR A 59 11.51 -34.23 2.05
N ALA A 60 10.87 -33.25 2.70
CA ALA A 60 11.21 -32.85 4.06
C ALA A 60 10.96 -33.96 5.09
N ILE A 61 9.86 -34.72 4.94
CA ILE A 61 9.56 -35.88 5.80
C ILE A 61 10.60 -36.98 5.60
N ALA A 62 10.91 -37.35 4.35
CA ALA A 62 11.92 -38.36 4.05
C ALA A 62 13.33 -37.95 4.51
N ASP A 63 13.65 -36.65 4.45
CA ASP A 63 14.93 -36.09 4.88
C ASP A 63 15.18 -36.22 6.40
N THR A 64 14.12 -36.47 7.20
CA THR A 64 14.28 -36.79 8.63
C THR A 64 15.04 -38.09 8.87
N ALA A 65 15.04 -39.01 7.90
CA ALA A 65 15.63 -40.34 8.02
C ALA A 65 15.15 -41.14 9.26
N ALA A 66 13.92 -40.89 9.72
CA ALA A 66 13.28 -41.56 10.87
C ALA A 66 13.00 -43.06 10.64
N GLY A 67 12.98 -43.51 9.38
CA GLY A 67 12.72 -44.90 8.99
C GLY A 67 11.22 -45.24 8.81
N ASP A 68 10.31 -44.39 9.33
CA ASP A 68 8.86 -44.49 9.11
C ASP A 68 8.26 -43.10 8.80
N ASP A 69 8.26 -42.75 7.51
CA ASP A 69 7.73 -41.48 7.01
C ASP A 69 6.24 -41.29 7.33
N ALA A 70 5.47 -42.38 7.40
CA ALA A 70 4.05 -42.32 7.72
C ALA A 70 3.82 -41.98 9.19
N ALA A 71 4.64 -42.53 10.10
CA ALA A 71 4.61 -42.17 11.51
C ALA A 71 5.01 -40.69 11.72
N VAL A 72 6.01 -40.19 10.98
CA VAL A 72 6.39 -38.77 11.01
C VAL A 72 5.26 -37.88 10.52
N ALA A 73 4.63 -38.20 9.38
CA ALA A 73 3.52 -37.43 8.84
C ALA A 73 2.31 -37.41 9.78
N ALA A 74 1.96 -38.57 10.36
CA ALA A 74 0.85 -38.69 11.31
C ALA A 74 1.11 -37.94 12.64
N ALA A 75 2.37 -37.70 12.99
CA ALA A 75 2.74 -36.96 14.19
C ALA A 75 2.65 -35.43 14.04
N VAL A 76 2.51 -34.90 12.81
CA VAL A 76 2.38 -33.46 12.56
C VAL A 76 1.11 -32.93 13.21
N ASP A 77 1.25 -32.12 14.26
CA ASP A 77 0.14 -31.51 14.97
C ASP A 77 -0.26 -30.14 14.38
N THR A 78 0.70 -29.46 13.73
CA THR A 78 0.50 -28.13 13.16
C THR A 78 1.11 -28.01 11.77
N VAL A 79 0.37 -27.38 10.85
CA VAL A 79 0.87 -26.97 9.52
C VAL A 79 0.77 -25.46 9.34
N ALA A 80 1.77 -24.86 8.72
CA ALA A 80 1.75 -23.45 8.34
C ALA A 80 2.20 -23.25 6.90
N GLY A 81 1.30 -22.71 6.09
CA GLY A 81 1.51 -22.41 4.68
C GLY A 81 1.84 -20.93 4.45
N ILE A 82 2.83 -20.66 3.60
CA ILE A 82 3.11 -19.33 3.07
C ILE A 82 2.10 -18.98 1.98
N ARG A 83 1.46 -17.81 2.11
CA ARG A 83 0.47 -17.33 1.15
C ARG A 83 1.07 -17.10 -0.23
N GLN A 84 0.40 -17.63 -1.24
CA GLN A 84 0.77 -17.49 -2.64
C GLN A 84 0.42 -16.11 -3.19
N PHE A 85 1.10 -15.67 -4.24
CA PHE A 85 0.85 -14.40 -4.92
C PHE A 85 -0.59 -14.27 -5.45
N GLU A 86 -1.15 -15.35 -5.99
CA GLU A 86 -2.54 -15.39 -6.46
C GLU A 86 -3.59 -15.20 -5.34
N HIS A 87 -3.18 -15.34 -4.07
CA HIS A 87 -3.99 -15.06 -2.89
C HIS A 87 -3.57 -13.80 -2.12
N SER A 88 -2.56 -13.09 -2.61
CA SER A 88 -1.95 -11.96 -1.91
C SER A 88 -2.72 -10.65 -2.08
N MET A 89 -3.39 -10.43 -3.22
CA MET A 89 -4.07 -9.15 -3.56
C MET A 89 -5.61 -9.23 -3.55
N PRO A 90 -6.33 -8.24 -2.97
CA PRO A 90 -7.80 -8.21 -3.00
C PRO A 90 -8.33 -8.33 -4.43
N GLY A 91 -9.32 -9.20 -4.65
CA GLY A 91 -9.90 -9.42 -5.97
C GLY A 91 -9.04 -10.21 -6.95
N ALA A 92 -7.89 -10.75 -6.54
CA ALA A 92 -7.11 -11.66 -7.37
C ALA A 92 -7.94 -12.91 -7.72
N PHE A 93 -7.95 -13.26 -9.02
CA PHE A 93 -8.66 -14.42 -9.55
C PHE A 93 -7.64 -15.43 -10.08
N PRO A 94 -7.53 -16.64 -9.51
CA PRO A 94 -6.64 -17.68 -10.00
C PRO A 94 -7.25 -18.28 -11.27
N PRO A 95 -6.66 -18.08 -12.47
CA PRO A 95 -7.29 -18.45 -13.75
C PRO A 95 -7.39 -19.96 -13.97
N LEU A 96 -6.67 -20.76 -13.18
CA LEU A 96 -6.72 -22.21 -13.15
C LEU A 96 -7.39 -22.76 -11.89
N GLY A 97 -8.05 -21.94 -11.06
CA GLY A 97 -8.59 -22.39 -9.78
C GLY A 97 -7.56 -22.45 -8.66
N SER A 98 -8.03 -22.65 -7.42
CA SER A 98 -7.19 -22.69 -6.22
C SER A 98 -7.83 -23.50 -5.09
N SER A 99 -7.02 -23.94 -4.12
CA SER A 99 -7.54 -24.53 -2.88
C SER A 99 -8.18 -23.50 -1.95
N ASP A 100 -9.34 -23.83 -1.39
CA ASP A 100 -9.98 -23.05 -0.32
C ASP A 100 -9.29 -23.18 1.04
N ASN A 101 -8.46 -24.20 1.21
CA ASN A 101 -7.64 -24.45 2.39
C ASN A 101 -6.29 -25.02 1.99
N TYR A 102 -5.43 -24.17 1.42
CA TYR A 102 -4.10 -24.54 0.94
C TYR A 102 -3.30 -25.36 1.98
N PRO A 103 -3.21 -24.96 3.27
CA PRO A 103 -2.46 -25.74 4.24
C PRO A 103 -2.99 -27.18 4.43
N ARG A 104 -4.31 -27.37 4.50
CA ARG A 104 -4.89 -28.72 4.63
C ARG A 104 -4.80 -29.55 3.35
N SER A 105 -4.93 -28.91 2.19
CA SER A 105 -4.69 -29.55 0.89
C SER A 105 -3.29 -30.16 0.79
N VAL A 106 -2.27 -29.48 1.34
CA VAL A 106 -0.90 -30.00 1.42
C VAL A 106 -0.79 -31.10 2.48
N ALA A 107 -1.31 -30.87 3.69
CA ALA A 107 -1.27 -31.84 4.79
C ALA A 107 -1.86 -33.21 4.39
N GLY A 108 -3.04 -33.22 3.79
CA GLY A 108 -3.71 -34.46 3.38
C GLY A 108 -2.92 -35.24 2.31
N ARG A 109 -2.17 -34.57 1.43
CA ARG A 109 -1.34 -35.21 0.41
C ARG A 109 -0.07 -35.86 0.95
N VAL A 110 0.35 -35.47 2.14
CA VAL A 110 1.51 -36.09 2.81
C VAL A 110 1.11 -37.07 3.91
N GLY A 111 -0.20 -37.29 4.10
CA GLY A 111 -0.73 -38.20 5.12
C GLY A 111 -0.79 -37.60 6.53
N ALA A 112 -0.71 -36.28 6.66
CA ALA A 112 -0.88 -35.56 7.92
C ALA A 112 -2.34 -35.11 8.13
N ASP A 113 -2.81 -35.10 9.38
CA ASP A 113 -4.11 -34.54 9.79
C ASP A 113 -3.94 -33.64 11.03
N PRO A 114 -3.37 -32.43 10.84
CA PRO A 114 -3.01 -31.57 11.95
C PRO A 114 -4.23 -30.95 12.63
N GLY A 115 -4.13 -30.77 13.94
CA GLY A 115 -5.13 -30.05 14.73
C GLY A 115 -5.18 -28.56 14.40
N ARG A 116 -4.05 -27.98 13.97
CA ARG A 116 -3.94 -26.56 13.59
C ARG A 116 -3.34 -26.39 12.19
N ALA A 117 -4.01 -25.60 11.37
CA ALA A 117 -3.59 -25.22 10.02
C ALA A 117 -3.62 -23.69 9.90
N ILE A 118 -2.52 -23.12 9.43
CA ILE A 118 -2.29 -21.67 9.37
C ILE A 118 -1.95 -21.24 7.94
N LEU A 119 -2.52 -20.12 7.50
CA LEU A 119 -2.10 -19.42 6.29
C LEU A 119 -1.53 -18.05 6.66
N GLU A 120 -0.25 -17.86 6.40
CA GLU A 120 0.53 -16.67 6.80
C GLU A 120 0.17 -15.41 5.98
N VAL A 121 0.56 -14.24 6.49
CA VAL A 121 0.49 -12.97 5.78
C VAL A 121 1.46 -12.89 4.60
N VAL A 122 1.25 -11.92 3.70
CA VAL A 122 2.13 -11.67 2.56
C VAL A 122 3.50 -11.16 3.03
N GLY A 123 4.56 -11.63 2.38
CA GLY A 123 5.91 -11.06 2.44
C GLY A 123 6.99 -12.13 2.55
N GLY A 124 8.13 -11.88 1.90
CA GLY A 124 9.28 -12.80 1.87
C GLY A 124 9.94 -13.08 3.22
N GLN A 125 9.59 -12.35 4.28
CA GLN A 125 10.04 -12.64 5.65
C GLN A 125 9.33 -13.88 6.23
N GLY A 126 8.15 -14.22 5.72
CA GLY A 126 7.24 -15.22 6.27
C GLY A 126 7.90 -16.55 6.63
N PRO A 127 8.71 -17.19 5.76
CA PRO A 127 9.38 -18.45 6.08
C PRO A 127 10.22 -18.42 7.36
N GLN A 128 11.03 -17.37 7.53
CA GLN A 128 11.90 -17.23 8.70
C GLN A 128 11.11 -16.85 9.95
N HIS A 129 10.11 -15.97 9.80
CA HIS A 129 9.19 -15.63 10.90
C HIS A 129 8.47 -16.88 11.44
N LEU A 130 7.97 -17.74 10.55
CA LEU A 130 7.34 -19.00 10.96
C LEU A 130 8.34 -19.92 11.70
N VAL A 131 9.60 -19.98 11.28
CA VAL A 131 10.63 -20.72 12.02
C VAL A 131 10.82 -20.16 13.43
N ASN A 132 10.91 -18.84 13.57
CA ASN A 132 11.09 -18.18 14.86
C ASN A 132 9.87 -18.44 15.78
N GLU A 133 8.67 -18.26 15.25
CA GLU A 133 7.41 -18.47 15.97
C GLU A 133 7.23 -19.92 16.41
N PHE A 134 7.45 -20.90 15.51
CA PHE A 134 7.25 -22.30 15.84
C PHE A 134 8.33 -22.87 16.73
N ALA A 135 9.55 -22.31 16.69
CA ALA A 135 10.57 -22.63 17.67
C ALA A 135 10.14 -22.19 19.09
N ALA A 136 9.57 -20.99 19.22
CA ALA A 136 9.00 -20.51 20.49
C ALA A 136 7.80 -21.34 20.95
N THR A 137 6.90 -21.68 20.02
CA THR A 137 5.68 -22.48 20.27
C THR A 137 6.04 -23.88 20.78
N ILE A 138 7.03 -24.53 20.15
CA ILE A 138 7.53 -25.84 20.58
C ILE A 138 8.21 -25.76 21.95
N ALA A 139 9.05 -24.74 22.17
CA ALA A 139 9.69 -24.51 23.46
C ALA A 139 8.68 -24.26 24.60
N ALA A 140 7.53 -23.64 24.29
CA ALA A 140 6.41 -23.45 25.21
C ALA A 140 5.61 -24.74 25.46
N GLY A 141 5.73 -25.76 24.60
CA GLY A 141 4.98 -27.01 24.68
C GLY A 141 3.58 -26.93 24.06
N GLU A 142 3.35 -25.95 23.19
CA GLU A 142 2.07 -25.73 22.49
C GLU A 142 1.99 -26.50 21.15
N SER A 143 3.12 -27.00 20.67
CA SER A 143 3.28 -27.90 19.52
C SER A 143 4.47 -28.82 19.77
N GLU A 144 4.48 -30.02 19.18
CA GLU A 144 5.63 -30.93 19.20
C GLU A 144 6.21 -31.17 17.81
N VAL A 145 5.38 -31.17 16.76
CA VAL A 145 5.79 -31.40 15.37
C VAL A 145 5.05 -30.43 14.44
N ALA A 146 5.80 -29.47 13.88
CA ALA A 146 5.29 -28.47 12.97
C ALA A 146 5.88 -28.67 11.55
N LEU A 147 5.01 -28.70 10.54
CA LEU A 147 5.39 -28.74 9.13
C LEU A 147 5.11 -27.36 8.49
N LEU A 148 6.17 -26.69 8.07
CA LEU A 148 6.11 -25.37 7.43
C LEU A 148 6.36 -25.55 5.93
N PHE A 149 5.59 -24.88 5.08
CA PHE A 149 5.75 -24.98 3.62
C PHE A 149 5.28 -23.73 2.88
N GLY A 150 5.71 -23.61 1.63
CA GLY A 150 5.19 -22.64 0.68
C GLY A 150 5.54 -23.03 -0.75
N SER A 151 4.86 -22.39 -1.70
CA SER A 151 5.04 -22.69 -3.12
C SER A 151 4.43 -21.62 -4.01
N GLU A 152 4.97 -21.49 -5.21
CA GLU A 152 4.35 -20.75 -6.31
C GLU A 152 4.33 -21.60 -7.58
N ALA A 153 3.29 -21.46 -8.38
CA ALA A 153 3.14 -22.10 -9.70
C ALA A 153 2.89 -21.06 -10.82
N ILE A 154 3.43 -19.84 -10.65
CA ILE A 154 3.13 -18.68 -11.50
C ILE A 154 3.45 -18.95 -12.97
N SER A 155 4.54 -19.67 -13.26
CA SER A 155 4.90 -20.05 -14.62
C SER A 155 3.86 -20.99 -15.23
N THR A 156 3.46 -22.05 -14.53
CA THR A 156 2.40 -22.99 -14.96
C THR A 156 1.09 -22.25 -15.20
N VAL A 157 0.68 -21.41 -14.25
CA VAL A 157 -0.56 -20.63 -14.31
C VAL A 157 -0.59 -19.73 -15.54
N GLN A 158 0.47 -18.95 -15.78
CA GLN A 158 0.54 -18.07 -16.95
C GLN A 158 0.61 -18.84 -18.27
N HIS A 159 1.32 -19.97 -18.30
CA HIS A 159 1.48 -20.78 -19.50
C HIS A 159 0.17 -21.44 -19.93
N LEU A 160 -0.64 -21.92 -18.98
CA LEU A 160 -1.86 -22.69 -19.25
C LEU A 160 -3.16 -21.87 -19.17
N ALA A 161 -3.14 -20.62 -18.70
CA ALA A 161 -4.35 -19.81 -18.51
C ALA A 161 -5.26 -19.72 -19.74
N SER A 162 -4.66 -19.73 -20.94
CA SER A 162 -5.36 -19.65 -22.23
C SER A 162 -5.29 -20.96 -23.04
N ALA A 163 -4.82 -22.06 -22.45
CA ALA A 163 -4.77 -23.35 -23.12
C ALA A 163 -6.16 -23.99 -23.23
N ASP A 164 -6.42 -24.69 -24.34
CA ASP A 164 -7.70 -25.38 -24.57
C ASP A 164 -7.92 -26.53 -23.56
N ASP A 165 -6.83 -27.19 -23.13
CA ASP A 165 -6.80 -28.32 -22.20
C ASP A 165 -6.34 -27.91 -20.79
N LYS A 166 -6.65 -26.68 -20.36
CA LYS A 166 -6.18 -26.14 -19.09
C LYS A 166 -6.67 -26.97 -17.88
N PRO A 167 -5.81 -27.25 -16.89
CA PRO A 167 -6.20 -27.96 -15.68
C PRO A 167 -7.08 -27.08 -14.78
N ASP A 168 -7.84 -27.74 -13.90
CA ASP A 168 -8.55 -27.11 -12.78
C ASP A 168 -7.87 -27.51 -11.48
N PHE A 169 -7.25 -26.53 -10.83
CA PHE A 169 -6.58 -26.62 -9.54
C PHE A 169 -7.50 -26.22 -8.38
N THR A 170 -8.81 -26.09 -8.62
CA THR A 170 -9.78 -25.85 -7.56
C THR A 170 -9.86 -27.05 -6.63
N GLU A 171 -9.73 -26.79 -5.33
CA GLU A 171 -9.89 -27.81 -4.29
C GLU A 171 -10.78 -27.28 -3.16
N HIS A 172 -11.67 -28.16 -2.69
CA HIS A 172 -12.55 -27.89 -1.55
C HIS A 172 -12.29 -28.92 -0.47
N VAL A 173 -11.46 -28.55 0.52
CA VAL A 173 -11.03 -29.46 1.60
C VAL A 173 -11.73 -29.12 2.92
N GLY A 174 -12.14 -27.86 3.12
CA GLY A 174 -12.76 -27.41 4.37
C GLY A 174 -11.85 -27.57 5.59
N GLY A 175 -12.42 -27.80 6.77
CA GLY A 175 -11.67 -27.99 8.02
C GLY A 175 -11.20 -26.68 8.68
N GLN A 176 -10.48 -26.79 9.81
CA GLN A 176 -9.95 -25.63 10.53
C GLN A 176 -8.88 -24.92 9.69
N LEU A 177 -8.95 -23.60 9.60
CA LEU A 177 -7.95 -22.74 8.99
C LEU A 177 -7.84 -21.43 9.78
N GLU A 178 -6.64 -21.10 10.22
CA GLU A 178 -6.27 -19.80 10.75
C GLU A 178 -5.70 -18.97 9.59
N ASP A 179 -6.57 -18.25 8.87
CA ASP A 179 -6.13 -17.28 7.87
C ASP A 179 -5.77 -15.95 8.57
N ARG A 180 -4.47 -15.60 8.58
CA ARG A 180 -3.95 -14.39 9.24
C ARG A 180 -4.19 -13.09 8.47
N GLY A 181 -4.96 -13.16 7.38
CA GLY A 181 -5.18 -12.08 6.45
C GLY A 181 -3.98 -11.86 5.52
N ARG A 182 -4.03 -10.76 4.76
CA ARG A 182 -3.02 -10.46 3.73
C ARG A 182 -1.82 -9.69 4.27
N GLY A 183 -1.97 -8.93 5.36
CA GLY A 183 -0.88 -8.11 5.92
C GLY A 183 -0.35 -7.01 4.98
N LEU A 184 -1.20 -6.44 4.13
CA LEU A 184 -0.83 -5.38 3.15
C LEU A 184 -0.80 -3.96 3.75
N GLN A 185 -1.19 -3.79 5.00
CA GLN A 185 -1.25 -2.47 5.65
C GLN A 185 0.14 -1.80 5.65
N GLY A 186 0.18 -0.53 5.24
CA GLY A 186 1.41 0.28 5.14
C GLY A 186 2.23 0.07 3.85
N LEU A 187 1.95 -0.97 3.06
CA LEU A 187 2.69 -1.24 1.81
C LEU A 187 2.21 -0.39 0.63
N MET A 188 0.94 0.02 0.62
CA MET A 188 0.38 0.87 -0.43
C MET A 188 -0.47 1.97 0.21
N THR A 189 -0.14 3.22 -0.08
CA THR A 189 -0.95 4.39 0.29
C THR A 189 -1.53 5.02 -0.96
N GLN A 190 -2.62 5.78 -0.81
CA GLN A 190 -3.24 6.50 -1.93
C GLN A 190 -2.25 7.44 -2.64
N GLU A 191 -1.36 8.07 -1.90
CA GLU A 191 -0.34 8.99 -2.44
C GLU A 191 0.67 8.26 -3.32
N LEU A 192 1.18 7.10 -2.88
CA LEU A 192 2.11 6.28 -3.65
C LEU A 192 1.43 5.75 -4.93
N LEU A 193 0.18 5.29 -4.84
CA LEU A 193 -0.59 4.84 -5.99
C LEU A 193 -0.85 5.98 -7.00
N ALA A 194 -1.22 7.17 -6.53
CA ALA A 194 -1.39 8.34 -7.37
C ALA A 194 -0.08 8.73 -8.09
N ALA A 195 1.06 8.53 -7.43
CA ALA A 195 2.40 8.69 -7.99
C ALA A 195 2.85 7.55 -8.92
N GLY A 196 2.07 6.47 -9.04
CA GLY A 196 2.39 5.32 -9.91
C GLY A 196 3.32 4.30 -9.27
N LEU A 197 3.54 4.38 -7.96
CA LEU A 197 4.40 3.49 -7.19
C LEU A 197 3.63 2.27 -6.67
N ALA A 198 3.08 1.48 -7.60
CA ALA A 198 2.19 0.37 -7.26
C ALA A 198 2.90 -0.98 -7.10
N ASP A 199 4.10 -1.13 -7.69
CA ASP A 199 4.84 -2.40 -7.73
C ASP A 199 6.20 -2.32 -7.01
N PRO A 200 6.78 -3.46 -6.58
CA PRO A 200 8.07 -3.45 -5.89
C PRO A 200 9.21 -2.78 -6.66
N PRO A 201 9.47 -3.08 -7.96
CA PRO A 201 10.53 -2.38 -8.71
C PRO A 201 10.46 -0.85 -8.61
N SER A 202 9.25 -0.28 -8.74
CA SER A 202 9.05 1.18 -8.64
C SER A 202 9.43 1.76 -7.28
N GLN A 203 9.18 1.05 -6.19
CA GLN A 203 9.46 1.53 -4.82
C GLN A 203 10.90 1.23 -4.38
N TYR A 204 11.43 0.04 -4.70
CA TYR A 204 12.82 -0.31 -4.37
C TYR A 204 13.83 0.63 -5.03
N ALA A 205 13.51 1.09 -6.24
CA ALA A 205 14.29 2.07 -6.97
C ALA A 205 14.52 3.38 -6.19
N LEU A 206 13.54 3.81 -5.38
CA LEU A 206 13.67 4.99 -4.54
C LEU A 206 14.74 4.81 -3.47
N PHE A 207 14.80 3.64 -2.82
CA PHE A 207 15.84 3.34 -1.84
C PHE A 207 17.22 3.23 -2.49
N GLU A 208 17.28 2.61 -3.68
CA GLU A 208 18.50 2.43 -4.45
C GLU A 208 19.11 3.78 -4.88
N ASN A 209 18.29 4.69 -5.43
CA ASN A 209 18.75 6.02 -5.79
C ASN A 209 19.08 6.89 -4.57
N ALA A 210 18.38 6.72 -3.45
CA ALA A 210 18.73 7.39 -2.18
C ALA A 210 20.12 6.93 -1.69
N ARG A 211 20.40 5.63 -1.75
CA ARG A 211 21.71 5.04 -1.43
C ARG A 211 22.80 5.53 -2.38
N ARG A 212 22.55 5.51 -3.69
CA ARG A 212 23.48 6.03 -4.70
C ARG A 212 23.88 7.47 -4.40
N ALA A 213 22.90 8.32 -4.09
CA ALA A 213 23.12 9.73 -3.76
C ALA A 213 23.95 9.90 -2.47
N ARG A 214 23.65 9.15 -1.40
CA ARG A 214 24.44 9.16 -0.16
C ARG A 214 25.91 8.80 -0.43
N LEU A 215 26.15 7.81 -1.28
CA LEU A 215 27.50 7.36 -1.65
C LEU A 215 28.20 8.29 -2.65
N LYS A 216 27.48 9.27 -3.23
CA LYS A 216 27.97 10.16 -4.30
C LYS A 216 28.53 9.38 -5.50
N ALA A 217 27.95 8.22 -5.78
CA ALA A 217 28.35 7.38 -6.89
C ALA A 217 27.68 7.83 -8.18
N SER A 218 28.47 7.87 -9.27
CA SER A 218 27.90 8.04 -10.61
C SER A 218 26.99 6.87 -10.98
N ARG A 219 26.11 7.08 -11.97
CA ARG A 219 25.24 6.02 -12.50
C ARG A 219 26.04 4.81 -12.99
N GLU A 220 27.17 5.05 -13.66
CA GLU A 220 28.05 3.98 -14.18
C GLU A 220 28.74 3.20 -13.07
N GLU A 221 29.29 3.87 -12.06
CA GLU A 221 29.91 3.22 -10.90
C GLU A 221 28.89 2.40 -10.13
N TYR A 222 27.68 2.94 -9.92
CA TYR A 222 26.63 2.25 -9.19
C TYR A 222 26.07 1.05 -9.97
N ALA A 223 25.90 1.18 -11.29
CA ALA A 223 25.54 0.06 -12.16
C ALA A 223 26.59 -1.05 -12.09
N ARG A 224 27.87 -0.69 -12.18
CA ARG A 224 28.95 -1.67 -12.03
C ARG A 224 28.90 -2.37 -10.67
N ALA A 225 28.69 -1.63 -9.58
CA ALA A 225 28.55 -2.21 -8.24
C ALA A 225 27.37 -3.20 -8.15
N MET A 226 26.19 -2.86 -8.71
CA MET A 226 25.05 -3.79 -8.77
C MET A 226 25.39 -5.07 -9.53
N GLY A 227 26.10 -4.96 -10.66
CA GLY A 227 26.56 -6.10 -11.43
C GLY A 227 27.58 -6.96 -10.70
N GLU A 228 28.55 -6.33 -10.04
CA GLU A 228 29.59 -6.99 -9.25
C GLU A 228 28.99 -7.75 -8.05
N LEU A 229 27.99 -7.17 -7.38
CA LEU A 229 27.24 -7.84 -6.30
C LEU A 229 26.54 -9.11 -6.78
N PHE A 230 25.85 -9.07 -7.93
CA PHE A 230 25.00 -10.17 -8.38
C PHE A 230 25.68 -11.20 -9.30
N ALA A 231 26.85 -10.91 -9.87
CA ALA A 231 27.56 -11.92 -10.68
C ALA A 231 27.88 -13.22 -9.89
N PRO A 232 28.35 -13.17 -8.62
CA PRO A 232 28.50 -14.35 -7.79
C PRO A 232 27.18 -15.09 -7.53
N PHE A 233 26.07 -14.37 -7.36
CA PHE A 233 24.74 -14.96 -7.15
C PHE A 233 24.33 -15.84 -8.35
N THR A 234 24.57 -15.36 -9.57
CA THR A 234 24.30 -16.16 -10.80
C THR A 234 25.12 -17.45 -10.85
N THR A 235 26.33 -17.44 -10.27
CA THR A 235 27.22 -18.61 -10.23
C THR A 235 26.69 -19.69 -9.28
N VAL A 236 26.13 -19.27 -8.15
CA VAL A 236 25.44 -20.16 -7.20
C VAL A 236 24.16 -20.70 -7.82
N ALA A 237 23.29 -19.82 -8.36
CA ALA A 237 22.03 -20.21 -9.00
C ALA A 237 22.23 -21.20 -10.15
N ALA A 238 23.26 -21.00 -11.00
CA ALA A 238 23.54 -21.90 -12.12
C ALA A 238 23.96 -23.31 -11.72
N ARG A 239 24.36 -23.53 -10.46
CA ARG A 239 24.65 -24.86 -9.91
C ARG A 239 23.49 -25.44 -9.11
N ASN A 240 22.51 -24.61 -8.74
CA ASN A 240 21.38 -25.04 -7.95
C ASN A 240 20.32 -25.72 -8.84
N PRO A 241 20.01 -27.01 -8.64
CA PRO A 241 19.07 -27.74 -9.49
C PRO A 241 17.65 -27.19 -9.43
N PHE A 242 17.30 -26.45 -8.38
CA PHE A 242 15.97 -25.85 -8.21
C PHE A 242 15.86 -24.46 -8.85
N ALA A 243 16.96 -23.88 -9.35
CA ALA A 243 16.95 -22.52 -9.89
C ALA A 243 16.10 -22.41 -11.17
N ALA A 244 15.15 -21.48 -11.22
CA ALA A 244 14.31 -21.24 -12.38
C ALA A 244 15.08 -20.73 -13.61
N ALA A 245 16.24 -20.10 -13.41
CA ALA A 245 17.08 -19.57 -14.49
C ALA A 245 18.57 -19.83 -14.21
N PRO A 246 19.07 -21.05 -14.44
CA PRO A 246 20.43 -21.46 -14.08
C PRO A 246 21.48 -20.96 -15.11
N VAL A 247 21.53 -19.64 -15.35
CA VAL A 247 22.43 -19.01 -16.32
C VAL A 247 23.43 -18.14 -15.59
N ARG A 248 24.73 -18.42 -15.77
CA ARG A 248 25.81 -17.54 -15.28
C ARG A 248 25.88 -16.29 -16.12
N ARG A 249 26.06 -15.14 -15.48
CA ARG A 249 26.24 -13.84 -16.15
C ARG A 249 27.43 -13.10 -15.57
N SER A 250 28.08 -12.29 -16.41
CA SER A 250 29.11 -11.38 -15.92
C SER A 250 28.49 -10.15 -15.25
N ALA A 251 29.28 -9.44 -14.45
CA ALA A 251 28.84 -8.18 -13.84
C ALA A 251 28.39 -7.15 -14.88
N SER A 252 29.12 -7.01 -15.98
CA SER A 252 28.77 -6.09 -17.06
C SER A 252 27.50 -6.49 -17.79
N GLU A 253 27.27 -7.79 -18.02
CA GLU A 253 26.07 -8.28 -18.69
C GLU A 253 24.81 -7.98 -17.90
N LEU A 254 24.87 -8.09 -16.56
CA LEU A 254 23.73 -7.84 -15.68
C LEU A 254 23.20 -6.40 -15.79
N THR A 255 24.08 -5.43 -16.04
CA THR A 255 23.72 -4.00 -16.03
C THR A 255 23.76 -3.33 -17.38
N THR A 256 24.30 -3.98 -18.41
CA THR A 256 24.25 -3.46 -19.79
C THR A 256 22.82 -3.51 -20.30
N VAL A 257 22.26 -2.34 -20.61
CA VAL A 257 20.92 -2.20 -21.16
C VAL A 257 20.90 -2.70 -22.60
N THR A 258 20.04 -3.67 -22.87
CA THR A 258 19.79 -4.22 -24.21
C THR A 258 18.28 -4.40 -24.38
N GLU A 259 17.82 -4.88 -25.54
CA GLU A 259 16.41 -5.25 -25.72
C GLU A 259 15.98 -6.36 -24.74
N SER A 260 16.82 -7.37 -24.53
CA SER A 260 16.54 -8.49 -23.62
C SER A 260 16.70 -8.10 -22.15
N ASN A 261 17.59 -7.13 -21.86
CA ASN A 261 17.88 -6.56 -20.53
C ASN A 261 17.44 -5.08 -20.43
N ARG A 262 16.21 -4.79 -20.89
CA ARG A 262 15.68 -3.41 -20.89
C ARG A 262 15.55 -2.84 -19.47
N MET A 263 15.48 -1.52 -19.38
CA MET A 263 15.11 -0.82 -18.14
C MET A 263 13.67 -1.17 -17.71
N ILE A 264 13.49 -1.37 -16.40
CA ILE A 264 12.18 -1.59 -15.76
C ILE A 264 11.78 -0.34 -14.99
N ALA A 265 12.59 0.01 -14.01
CA ALA A 265 12.50 1.24 -13.22
C ALA A 265 13.93 1.67 -12.94
N ASP A 266 14.30 2.93 -13.15
CA ASP A 266 15.65 3.41 -12.87
C ASP A 266 16.01 3.21 -11.39
N PRO A 267 17.15 2.57 -11.04
CA PRO A 267 18.31 2.25 -11.90
C PRO A 267 18.37 0.79 -12.41
N TYR A 268 17.27 0.04 -12.34
CA TYR A 268 17.20 -1.39 -12.63
C TYR A 268 16.93 -1.74 -14.10
N PRO A 269 17.90 -2.34 -14.79
CA PRO A 269 17.61 -3.20 -15.92
C PRO A 269 17.01 -4.54 -15.46
N ARG A 270 16.35 -5.24 -16.38
CA ARG A 270 15.56 -6.44 -16.08
C ARG A 270 16.32 -7.54 -15.33
N TYR A 271 17.61 -7.75 -15.60
CA TYR A 271 18.37 -8.89 -15.07
C TYR A 271 18.73 -8.77 -13.59
N VAL A 272 18.63 -7.57 -13.00
CA VAL A 272 18.85 -7.36 -11.55
C VAL A 272 17.53 -7.25 -10.77
N VAL A 273 16.40 -7.47 -11.43
CA VAL A 273 15.06 -7.49 -10.82
C VAL A 273 14.65 -8.93 -10.52
N SER A 274 14.00 -9.15 -9.38
CA SER A 274 13.47 -10.46 -8.97
C SER A 274 12.64 -11.13 -10.06
N ARG A 275 12.81 -12.45 -10.21
CA ARG A 275 12.03 -13.28 -11.14
C ARG A 275 10.93 -14.02 -10.39
N ASP A 276 9.70 -13.51 -10.47
CA ASP A 276 8.50 -14.13 -9.87
C ASP A 276 7.92 -15.30 -10.70
N LYS A 277 8.20 -15.35 -11.99
CA LYS A 277 7.74 -16.41 -12.90
C LYS A 277 8.50 -17.71 -12.70
N VAL A 278 8.07 -18.48 -11.71
CA VAL A 278 8.66 -19.76 -11.29
C VAL A 278 7.59 -20.80 -10.95
N ASN A 279 7.99 -22.08 -10.94
CA ASN A 279 7.25 -23.16 -10.29
C ASN A 279 8.20 -23.81 -9.26
N GLN A 280 8.03 -23.45 -7.99
CA GLN A 280 8.93 -23.87 -6.92
C GLN A 280 8.14 -24.08 -5.63
N GLY A 281 8.54 -25.07 -4.83
CA GLY A 281 8.04 -25.32 -3.49
C GLY A 281 9.17 -25.62 -2.52
N ALA A 282 8.99 -25.26 -1.26
CA ALA A 282 9.89 -25.65 -0.18
C ALA A 282 9.08 -26.01 1.06
N ALA A 283 9.64 -26.89 1.88
CA ALA A 283 9.07 -27.30 3.15
C ALA A 283 10.16 -27.62 4.16
N MET A 284 9.82 -27.52 5.44
CA MET A 284 10.67 -27.95 6.54
C MET A 284 9.86 -28.49 7.69
N LEU A 285 10.45 -29.43 8.42
CA LEU A 285 9.87 -30.07 9.57
C LEU A 285 10.65 -29.67 10.82
N MET A 286 9.94 -29.10 11.78
CA MET A 286 10.46 -28.71 13.08
C MET A 286 9.84 -29.59 14.16
N MET A 287 10.68 -30.04 15.09
CA MET A 287 10.24 -30.92 16.18
C MET A 287 10.78 -30.41 17.53
N SER A 288 10.13 -30.82 18.61
CA SER A 288 10.80 -30.90 19.90
C SER A 288 11.88 -31.99 19.88
N VAL A 289 12.93 -31.86 20.68
CA VAL A 289 13.94 -32.92 20.89
C VAL A 289 13.25 -34.24 21.31
N ALA A 290 12.23 -34.18 22.16
CA ALA A 290 11.44 -35.34 22.58
C ALA A 290 10.76 -36.05 21.41
N ALA A 291 10.11 -35.29 20.52
CA ALA A 291 9.44 -35.84 19.34
C ALA A 291 10.45 -36.42 18.35
N ALA A 292 11.58 -35.74 18.11
CA ALA A 292 12.65 -36.24 17.25
C ALA A 292 13.21 -37.58 17.75
N GLN A 293 13.43 -37.73 19.06
CA GLN A 293 13.85 -39.00 19.68
C GLN A 293 12.77 -40.08 19.59
N ARG A 294 11.52 -39.72 19.91
CA ARG A 294 10.37 -40.63 19.88
C ARG A 294 10.13 -41.23 18.49
N LEU A 295 10.33 -40.42 17.45
CA LEU A 295 10.15 -40.81 16.05
C LEU A 295 11.41 -41.41 15.43
N GLY A 296 12.53 -41.50 16.16
CA GLY A 296 13.76 -42.13 15.67
C GLY A 296 14.57 -41.28 14.69
N VAL A 297 14.42 -39.95 14.71
CA VAL A 297 15.19 -39.03 13.88
C VAL A 297 16.67 -39.03 14.31
N PRO A 298 17.63 -39.41 13.44
CA PRO A 298 19.04 -39.45 13.79
C PRO A 298 19.61 -38.07 14.18
N ARG A 299 20.55 -38.05 15.14
CA ARG A 299 21.07 -36.82 15.75
C ARG A 299 21.83 -35.92 14.76
N GLU A 300 22.41 -36.51 13.71
CA GLU A 300 23.08 -35.82 12.61
C GLU A 300 22.11 -35.03 11.71
N ARG A 301 20.81 -35.28 11.79
CA ARG A 301 19.77 -34.50 11.09
C ARG A 301 19.40 -33.22 11.82
N TRP A 302 19.83 -33.04 13.06
CA TRP A 302 19.34 -31.98 13.92
C TRP A 302 20.11 -30.68 13.70
N VAL A 303 19.40 -29.62 13.30
CA VAL A 303 19.91 -28.25 13.22
C VAL A 303 19.10 -27.36 14.16
N PHE A 304 19.80 -26.63 15.02
CA PHE A 304 19.21 -25.76 16.04
C PHE A 304 19.15 -24.32 15.55
N LEU A 305 18.10 -23.60 15.96
CA LEU A 305 18.02 -22.14 15.84
C LEU A 305 18.73 -21.53 17.06
N HIS A 306 19.94 -21.02 16.85
CA HIS A 306 20.78 -20.42 17.90
C HIS A 306 20.37 -18.99 18.21
N GLY A 307 19.98 -18.25 17.19
CA GLY A 307 19.63 -16.84 17.28
C GLY A 307 18.55 -16.48 16.29
N HIS A 308 17.69 -15.55 16.66
CA HIS A 308 16.56 -15.14 15.84
C HIS A 308 16.05 -13.76 16.23
N ALA A 309 15.39 -13.11 15.28
CA ALA A 309 14.78 -11.80 15.46
C ALA A 309 13.73 -11.55 14.37
N ASP A 310 12.65 -10.87 14.75
CA ASP A 310 11.62 -10.34 13.85
C ASP A 310 11.38 -8.85 14.15
N VAL A 311 11.49 -8.00 13.13
CA VAL A 311 11.25 -6.55 13.26
C VAL A 311 10.60 -5.98 11.99
N ARG A 312 10.08 -4.76 12.11
CA ARG A 312 9.43 -4.00 11.06
C ARG A 312 10.03 -2.61 10.94
N GLU A 313 10.10 -2.14 9.71
CA GLU A 313 10.45 -0.77 9.37
C GLU A 313 9.19 0.08 9.29
N ARG A 314 9.35 1.40 9.43
CA ARG A 314 8.27 2.36 9.17
C ARG A 314 7.83 2.33 7.71
N ASP A 315 6.62 2.83 7.47
CA ASP A 315 6.10 3.10 6.12
C ASP A 315 7.07 4.01 5.36
N LEU A 316 7.14 3.84 4.03
CA LEU A 316 8.17 4.45 3.17
C LEU A 316 8.35 5.94 3.44
N MET A 317 7.25 6.70 3.51
CA MET A 317 7.29 8.16 3.66
C MET A 317 7.69 8.63 5.07
N ASP A 318 7.66 7.75 6.07
CA ASP A 318 7.99 8.06 7.46
C ASP A 318 9.38 7.59 7.88
N ARG A 319 10.13 6.95 6.98
CA ARG A 319 11.51 6.53 7.28
C ARG A 319 12.43 7.72 7.49
N PRO A 320 13.27 7.73 8.55
CA PRO A 320 14.24 8.80 8.77
C PRO A 320 15.21 8.97 7.59
N ASP A 321 15.71 7.84 7.06
CA ASP A 321 16.65 7.80 5.94
C ASP A 321 16.22 6.71 4.94
N LEU A 322 15.93 7.10 3.70
CA LEU A 322 15.53 6.18 2.61
C LEU A 322 16.72 5.38 2.05
N SER A 323 17.95 5.76 2.37
CA SER A 323 19.16 5.09 1.87
C SER A 323 19.64 3.94 2.77
N ALA A 324 19.03 3.76 3.94
CA ALA A 324 19.44 2.83 4.98
C ALA A 324 18.33 1.83 5.30
N TYR A 325 18.70 0.73 5.97
CA TYR A 325 17.75 -0.29 6.44
C TYR A 325 18.00 -0.64 7.92
N PRO A 326 17.75 0.30 8.84
CA PRO A 326 18.09 0.15 10.25
C PRO A 326 17.38 -1.03 10.90
N ALA A 327 16.13 -1.34 10.55
CA ALA A 327 15.41 -2.48 11.11
C ALA A 327 16.12 -3.80 10.81
N ALA A 328 16.51 -4.04 9.55
CA ALA A 328 17.20 -5.28 9.18
C ALA A 328 18.58 -5.43 9.86
N VAL A 329 19.34 -4.33 9.98
CA VAL A 329 20.62 -4.30 10.68
C VAL A 329 20.44 -4.62 12.17
N ALA A 330 19.42 -4.03 12.81
CA ALA A 330 19.10 -4.28 14.20
C ALA A 330 18.68 -5.74 14.44
N ALA A 331 17.87 -6.31 13.55
CA ALA A 331 17.48 -7.72 13.62
C ALA A 331 18.68 -8.66 13.50
N VAL A 332 19.60 -8.43 12.56
CA VAL A 332 20.79 -9.26 12.42
C VAL A 332 21.67 -9.19 13.66
N ARG A 333 21.96 -7.99 14.17
CA ARG A 333 22.77 -7.81 15.39
C ARG A 333 22.13 -8.49 16.59
N HIS A 334 20.82 -8.31 16.77
CA HIS A 334 20.09 -8.92 17.87
C HIS A 334 20.03 -10.44 17.76
N ALA A 335 19.84 -11.01 16.56
CA ALA A 335 19.89 -12.46 16.35
C ALA A 335 21.30 -13.03 16.67
N LEU A 336 22.37 -12.34 16.28
CA LEU A 336 23.74 -12.71 16.64
C LEU A 336 23.97 -12.64 18.16
N ASP A 337 23.44 -11.62 18.84
CA ASP A 337 23.50 -11.49 20.30
C ASP A 337 22.77 -12.66 21.00
N VAL A 338 21.59 -13.07 20.50
CA VAL A 338 20.84 -14.23 21.02
C VAL A 338 21.64 -15.53 20.85
N ALA A 339 22.29 -15.71 19.69
CA ALA A 339 23.19 -16.83 19.44
C ALA A 339 24.45 -16.78 20.34
N GLY A 340 24.90 -15.58 20.71
CA GLY A 340 26.11 -15.36 21.49
C GLY A 340 27.37 -15.47 20.65
N ILE A 341 27.30 -15.09 19.38
CA ILE A 341 28.42 -15.13 18.42
C ILE A 341 28.59 -13.77 17.73
N GLY A 342 29.78 -13.50 17.21
CA GLY A 342 30.04 -12.36 16.33
C GLY A 342 29.72 -12.65 14.85
N LEU A 343 29.62 -11.59 14.04
CA LEU A 343 29.42 -11.70 12.59
C LEU A 343 30.57 -12.47 11.89
N ASP A 344 31.79 -12.40 12.43
CA ASP A 344 32.96 -13.10 11.90
C ASP A 344 32.92 -14.62 12.12
N GLU A 345 32.09 -15.09 13.05
CA GLU A 345 31.89 -16.52 13.33
C GLU A 345 30.85 -17.17 12.42
N VAL A 346 30.10 -16.36 11.65
CA VAL A 346 29.18 -16.85 10.63
C VAL A 346 29.99 -17.31 9.41
N SER A 347 29.81 -18.57 9.01
CA SER A 347 30.54 -19.18 7.89
C SER A 347 29.79 -19.12 6.56
N ALA A 348 28.47 -18.90 6.60
CA ALA A 348 27.61 -18.88 5.42
C ALA A 348 26.44 -17.91 5.60
N PHE A 349 26.07 -17.23 4.50
CA PHE A 349 24.94 -16.31 4.47
C PHE A 349 23.97 -16.67 3.34
N ASP A 350 22.68 -16.53 3.60
CA ASP A 350 21.70 -16.22 2.55
C ASP A 350 20.95 -14.95 2.91
N LEU A 351 21.34 -13.86 2.25
CA LEU A 351 20.69 -12.56 2.39
C LEU A 351 19.64 -12.39 1.28
N TYR A 352 18.40 -12.09 1.68
CA TYR A 352 17.32 -11.85 0.74
C TYR A 352 17.67 -10.75 -0.28
N SER A 353 17.45 -11.05 -1.57
CA SER A 353 18.08 -10.33 -2.69
C SER A 353 17.14 -10.05 -3.87
N CYS A 354 15.89 -9.64 -3.62
CA CYS A 354 14.95 -9.27 -4.69
C CYS A 354 15.49 -8.15 -5.60
N PHE A 355 16.23 -7.22 -5.01
CA PHE A 355 16.92 -6.11 -5.65
C PHE A 355 18.27 -5.89 -4.94
N PRO A 356 19.27 -5.30 -5.61
CA PRO A 356 20.58 -5.02 -5.01
C PRO A 356 20.53 -4.26 -3.68
N VAL A 357 19.69 -3.21 -3.55
CA VAL A 357 19.57 -2.42 -2.31
C VAL A 357 19.23 -3.26 -1.08
N ALA A 358 18.46 -4.35 -1.23
CA ALA A 358 18.10 -5.21 -0.10
C ALA A 358 19.33 -5.88 0.54
N VAL A 359 20.36 -6.16 -0.25
CA VAL A 359 21.63 -6.73 0.22
C VAL A 359 22.61 -5.62 0.59
N PHE A 360 22.71 -4.59 -0.24
CA PHE A 360 23.63 -3.47 0.00
C PHE A 360 23.35 -2.72 1.29
N ALA A 361 22.08 -2.43 1.60
CA ALA A 361 21.74 -1.69 2.82
C ALA A 361 22.13 -2.46 4.09
N LEU A 362 22.07 -3.80 4.05
CA LEU A 362 22.60 -4.66 5.11
C LEU A 362 24.11 -4.65 5.17
N CYS A 363 24.78 -4.77 4.02
CA CYS A 363 26.25 -4.71 3.94
C CYS A 363 26.78 -3.42 4.57
N ASP A 364 26.19 -2.28 4.20
CA ASP A 364 26.56 -0.97 4.74
C ASP A 364 26.40 -0.90 6.27
N GLY A 365 25.27 -1.39 6.79
CA GLY A 365 24.95 -1.28 8.22
C GLY A 365 25.67 -2.31 9.10
N LEU A 366 26.06 -3.46 8.54
CA LEU A 366 26.81 -4.50 9.23
C LEU A 366 28.32 -4.36 9.06
N GLY A 367 28.78 -3.53 8.13
CA GLY A 367 30.20 -3.47 7.75
C GLY A 367 30.67 -4.71 6.98
N LEU A 368 29.75 -5.43 6.34
CA LEU A 368 30.02 -6.61 5.53
C LEU A 368 30.42 -6.19 4.11
N ALA A 369 31.48 -6.77 3.56
CA ALA A 369 31.89 -6.47 2.19
C ALA A 369 30.90 -7.08 1.18
N PRO A 370 30.47 -6.35 0.13
CA PRO A 370 29.61 -6.91 -0.92
C PRO A 370 30.21 -8.12 -1.66
N ASP A 371 31.54 -8.24 -1.65
CA ASP A 371 32.34 -9.32 -2.23
C ASP A 371 32.96 -10.23 -1.16
N ASP A 372 32.37 -10.31 0.05
CA ASP A 372 32.84 -11.16 1.14
C ASP A 372 33.09 -12.60 0.65
N ALA A 373 34.27 -13.14 0.96
CA ALA A 373 34.73 -14.43 0.46
C ALA A 373 33.86 -15.62 0.93
N ARG A 374 33.07 -15.44 1.99
CA ARG A 374 32.09 -16.44 2.47
C ARG A 374 30.88 -16.56 1.52
N GLY A 375 30.64 -15.54 0.71
CA GLY A 375 29.46 -15.41 -0.15
C GLY A 375 28.23 -14.90 0.62
N LEU A 376 27.31 -14.28 -0.11
CA LEU A 376 26.10 -13.64 0.44
C LEU A 376 24.79 -14.40 0.12
N THR A 377 24.91 -15.56 -0.54
CA THR A 377 23.77 -16.42 -0.87
C THR A 377 24.16 -17.89 -0.91
N LEU A 378 23.21 -18.74 -0.52
CA LEU A 378 23.27 -20.19 -0.66
C LEU A 378 22.40 -20.68 -1.83
N THR A 379 21.31 -19.96 -2.14
CA THR A 379 20.39 -20.34 -3.22
C THR A 379 20.79 -19.78 -4.57
N GLY A 380 21.40 -18.59 -4.59
CA GLY A 380 21.68 -17.81 -5.79
C GLY A 380 20.75 -16.63 -6.03
N GLY A 381 19.85 -16.28 -5.09
CA GLY A 381 19.08 -15.04 -5.10
C GLY A 381 17.90 -14.97 -6.08
N LEU A 382 16.93 -14.12 -5.76
CA LEU A 382 15.61 -14.09 -6.43
C LEU A 382 15.64 -13.79 -7.95
N PRO A 383 16.54 -12.95 -8.50
CA PRO A 383 16.60 -12.73 -9.95
C PRO A 383 17.00 -13.99 -10.74
N PHE A 384 17.72 -14.92 -10.11
CA PHE A 384 18.41 -16.03 -10.79
C PHE A 384 17.91 -17.41 -10.33
N PHE A 385 17.94 -17.67 -9.02
CA PHE A 385 17.29 -18.83 -8.42
C PHE A 385 15.79 -18.81 -8.70
N GLY A 386 15.20 -17.62 -8.74
CA GLY A 386 13.76 -17.44 -8.85
C GLY A 386 13.13 -17.13 -7.50
N GLY A 387 12.22 -16.17 -7.47
CA GLY A 387 11.45 -15.83 -6.29
C GLY A 387 10.12 -16.55 -6.34
N ALA A 388 9.98 -17.65 -5.60
CA ALA A 388 8.69 -18.26 -5.30
C ALA A 388 7.86 -17.33 -4.40
N GLY A 389 7.54 -16.14 -4.91
CA GLY A 389 6.74 -15.12 -4.28
C GLY A 389 7.21 -14.80 -2.86
N ASN A 390 6.35 -15.14 -1.90
CA ASN A 390 6.62 -14.94 -0.48
C ASN A 390 7.51 -16.02 0.16
N ASN A 391 7.87 -17.09 -0.56
CA ASN A 391 8.49 -18.30 -0.02
C ASN A 391 9.99 -18.48 -0.33
N TYR A 392 10.66 -17.52 -0.98
CA TYR A 392 12.09 -17.65 -1.31
C TYR A 392 12.96 -18.07 -0.11
N SER A 393 12.79 -17.42 1.05
CA SER A 393 13.64 -17.67 2.21
C SER A 393 13.48 -19.08 2.79
N MET A 394 12.43 -19.81 2.45
CA MET A 394 12.29 -21.20 2.86
C MET A 394 13.31 -22.10 2.15
N HIS A 395 13.60 -21.82 0.87
CA HIS A 395 14.70 -22.45 0.14
C HIS A 395 16.05 -22.08 0.75
N ALA A 396 16.23 -20.82 1.15
CA ALA A 396 17.45 -20.37 1.82
C ALA A 396 17.72 -21.13 3.13
N ILE A 397 16.68 -21.35 3.94
CA ILE A 397 16.78 -22.15 5.18
C ILE A 397 17.09 -23.61 4.85
N ALA A 398 16.48 -24.19 3.82
CA ALA A 398 16.75 -25.56 3.40
C ALA A 398 18.21 -25.78 2.92
N GLU A 399 18.76 -24.85 2.14
CA GLU A 399 20.18 -24.87 1.76
C GLU A 399 21.10 -24.68 2.97
N ALA A 400 20.76 -23.78 3.91
CA ALA A 400 21.53 -23.58 5.14
C ALA A 400 21.55 -24.84 6.01
N VAL A 401 20.41 -25.49 6.22
CA VAL A 401 20.31 -26.76 6.98
C VAL A 401 21.15 -27.85 6.32
N THR A 402 21.06 -27.98 4.99
CA THR A 402 21.84 -28.98 4.23
C THR A 402 23.34 -28.74 4.41
N LEU A 403 23.80 -27.51 4.20
CA LEU A 403 25.21 -27.13 4.34
C LEU A 403 25.75 -27.38 5.76
N LEU A 404 24.99 -27.02 6.79
CA LEU A 404 25.43 -27.11 8.18
C LEU A 404 25.48 -28.55 8.71
N ARG A 405 24.74 -29.47 8.08
CA ARG A 405 24.89 -30.92 8.34
C ARG A 405 26.17 -31.48 7.74
N GLU A 406 26.63 -30.93 6.60
CA GLU A 406 27.92 -31.26 6.00
C GLU A 406 29.11 -30.59 6.72
N ARG A 407 28.84 -29.49 7.46
CA ARG A 407 29.83 -28.74 8.23
C ARG A 407 29.43 -28.59 9.70
N PRO A 408 29.49 -29.69 10.49
CA PRO A 408 28.96 -29.66 11.84
C PRO A 408 29.67 -28.64 12.74
N GLY A 409 28.90 -27.88 13.52
CA GLY A 409 29.40 -26.86 14.45
C GLY A 409 29.64 -25.48 13.85
N GLU A 410 29.60 -25.33 12.52
CA GLU A 410 29.61 -24.00 11.88
C GLU A 410 28.26 -23.26 12.06
N TYR A 411 28.22 -21.96 11.74
CA TYR A 411 27.03 -21.12 11.83
C TYR A 411 26.62 -20.57 10.46
N GLY A 412 25.35 -20.77 10.10
CA GLY A 412 24.73 -20.16 8.92
C GLY A 412 23.73 -19.09 9.32
N LEU A 413 23.70 -17.97 8.61
CA LEU A 413 22.73 -16.88 8.82
C LEU A 413 21.80 -16.75 7.61
N VAL A 414 20.50 -16.80 7.85
CA VAL A 414 19.48 -16.49 6.85
C VAL A 414 18.76 -15.21 7.25
N GLY A 415 18.74 -14.26 6.32
CA GLY A 415 18.00 -13.01 6.46
C GLY A 415 16.88 -12.93 5.44
N ALA A 416 15.65 -12.76 5.90
CA ALA A 416 14.43 -12.81 5.11
C ALA A 416 13.71 -11.46 5.11
N ASN A 417 13.44 -10.91 3.93
CA ASN A 417 12.87 -9.57 3.76
C ASN A 417 11.45 -9.60 3.21
N GLY A 418 10.57 -8.77 3.76
CA GLY A 418 9.18 -8.63 3.36
C GLY A 418 8.77 -7.21 2.99
N GLY A 419 7.88 -7.09 2.00
CA GLY A 419 7.37 -5.79 1.53
C GLY A 419 8.45 -4.97 0.83
N MET A 420 8.51 -3.67 1.14
CA MET A 420 9.38 -2.68 0.50
C MET A 420 10.49 -2.31 1.48
N LEU A 421 11.31 -3.30 1.84
CA LEU A 421 12.19 -3.25 3.02
C LEU A 421 11.39 -2.95 4.31
N SER A 422 10.20 -3.55 4.43
CA SER A 422 9.22 -3.21 5.48
C SER A 422 9.30 -4.13 6.68
N LYS A 423 9.80 -5.35 6.50
CA LYS A 423 9.85 -6.40 7.50
C LYS A 423 11.12 -7.21 7.31
N TYR A 424 11.79 -7.55 8.40
CA TYR A 424 12.99 -8.37 8.35
C TYR A 424 12.98 -9.41 9.46
N SER A 425 13.19 -10.67 9.06
CA SER A 425 13.24 -11.83 9.95
C SER A 425 14.58 -12.52 9.77
N VAL A 426 15.24 -12.89 10.86
CA VAL A 426 16.59 -13.48 10.86
C VAL A 426 16.60 -14.78 11.62
N GLY A 427 17.39 -15.75 11.12
CA GLY A 427 17.73 -16.97 11.81
C GLY A 427 19.22 -17.28 11.72
N VAL A 428 19.82 -17.68 12.85
CA VAL A 428 21.19 -18.19 12.95
C VAL A 428 21.12 -19.66 13.31
N TYR A 429 21.70 -20.51 12.48
CA TYR A 429 21.54 -21.96 12.52
C TYR A 429 22.88 -22.67 12.75
N SER A 430 22.87 -23.76 13.52
CA SER A 430 24.01 -24.67 13.66
C SER A 430 23.58 -26.06 14.13
N THR A 431 24.35 -27.10 13.82
CA THR A 431 24.17 -28.46 14.38
C THR A 431 24.65 -28.57 15.83
N ALA A 432 25.43 -27.59 16.31
CA ALA A 432 25.84 -27.51 17.70
C ALA A 432 24.59 -27.44 18.61
N PRO A 433 24.43 -28.37 19.58
CA PRO A 433 23.29 -28.32 20.49
C PRO A 433 23.27 -27.05 21.33
N THR A 434 22.11 -26.41 21.43
CA THR A 434 21.85 -25.26 22.30
C THR A 434 20.44 -25.35 22.88
N PRO A 435 20.20 -24.91 24.13
CA PRO A 435 18.84 -24.70 24.61
C PRO A 435 18.16 -23.55 23.86
N TRP A 436 16.82 -23.56 23.85
CA TRP A 436 16.02 -22.43 23.35
C TRP A 436 16.31 -21.15 24.15
N ARG A 437 16.42 -20.02 23.43
CA ARG A 437 16.53 -18.69 24.01
C ARG A 437 15.45 -17.81 23.38
N ALA A 438 14.60 -17.22 24.22
CA ALA A 438 13.69 -16.18 23.77
C ALA A 438 14.50 -14.94 23.35
N ASP A 439 14.09 -14.30 22.27
CA ASP A 439 14.67 -13.06 21.79
C ASP A 439 13.99 -11.83 22.45
N GLY A 440 14.56 -10.64 22.23
CA GLY A 440 14.04 -9.34 22.65
C GLY A 440 13.52 -8.43 21.53
N SER A 441 12.97 -8.96 20.43
CA SER A 441 12.48 -8.22 19.27
C SER A 441 11.51 -7.10 19.61
N ALA A 442 10.63 -7.29 20.60
CA ALA A 442 9.70 -6.25 21.05
C ALA A 442 10.42 -4.99 21.57
N ARG A 443 11.56 -5.17 22.26
CA ARG A 443 12.40 -4.05 22.71
C ARG A 443 13.10 -3.38 21.54
N VAL A 444 13.66 -4.17 20.62
CA VAL A 444 14.31 -3.66 19.41
C VAL A 444 13.32 -2.86 18.55
N GLN A 445 12.09 -3.35 18.41
CA GLN A 445 11.01 -2.64 17.70
C GLN A 445 10.68 -1.31 18.37
N ALA A 446 10.55 -1.28 19.70
CA ALA A 446 10.26 -0.04 20.43
C ALA A 446 11.38 1.01 20.25
N GLU A 447 12.64 0.59 20.13
CA GLU A 447 13.78 1.47 19.84
C GLU A 447 13.70 2.03 18.41
N LEU A 448 13.30 1.22 17.41
CA LEU A 448 13.07 1.66 16.03
C LEU A 448 11.89 2.63 15.93
N ASP A 449 10.80 2.35 16.63
CA ASP A 449 9.57 3.15 16.65
C ASP A 449 9.74 4.48 17.39
N ALA A 450 10.83 4.67 18.13
CA ALA A 450 11.16 5.93 18.79
C ALA A 450 11.92 6.93 17.90
N ALA A 451 12.43 6.51 16.73
CA ALA A 451 13.19 7.38 15.84
C ALA A 451 12.34 8.54 15.30
N GLU A 452 12.89 9.75 15.23
CA GLU A 452 12.19 10.91 14.67
C GLU A 452 11.83 10.69 13.21
N THR A 453 10.58 11.01 12.85
CA THR A 453 10.13 10.98 11.46
C THR A 453 10.03 12.39 10.92
N PRO A 454 10.25 12.57 9.62
CA PRO A 454 10.35 13.90 9.07
C PRO A 454 8.98 14.45 8.61
N GLY A 455 7.88 13.75 8.93
CA GLY A 455 6.52 14.04 8.48
C GLY A 455 6.32 13.93 6.97
N HIS A 456 5.06 13.90 6.53
CA HIS A 456 4.72 13.95 5.11
C HIS A 456 3.40 14.70 4.86
N THR A 457 3.26 15.26 3.66
CA THR A 457 2.04 15.96 3.21
C THR A 457 1.48 15.36 1.93
N ARG A 458 0.15 15.26 1.86
CA ARG A 458 -0.58 14.87 0.64
C ARG A 458 -0.57 15.96 -0.42
N HIS A 459 -0.54 17.21 0.02
CA HIS A 459 -0.69 18.40 -0.81
C HIS A 459 0.58 19.23 -0.72
N ALA A 460 1.47 19.03 -1.69
CA ALA A 460 2.72 19.76 -1.79
C ALA A 460 2.57 20.93 -2.78
N ASP A 461 2.70 22.15 -2.28
CA ASP A 461 2.68 23.37 -3.09
C ASP A 461 3.87 24.26 -2.69
N GLY A 462 4.73 24.59 -3.66
CA GLY A 462 5.89 25.46 -3.47
C GLY A 462 7.22 24.80 -3.83
N TRP A 463 8.32 25.50 -3.50
CA TRP A 463 9.67 25.03 -3.78
C TRP A 463 10.06 23.85 -2.88
N ALA A 464 10.78 22.91 -3.47
CA ALA A 464 11.20 21.67 -2.84
C ALA A 464 12.57 21.22 -3.35
N THR A 465 13.20 20.31 -2.60
CA THR A 465 14.43 19.63 -3.01
C THR A 465 14.18 18.13 -3.21
N ILE A 466 14.69 17.54 -4.30
CA ILE A 466 14.60 16.09 -4.55
C ILE A 466 15.45 15.33 -3.52
N GLU A 467 14.83 14.44 -2.76
CA GLU A 467 15.49 13.53 -1.81
C GLU A 467 15.84 12.19 -2.46
N THR A 468 14.94 11.65 -3.28
CA THR A 468 15.18 10.50 -4.15
C THR A 468 14.20 10.48 -5.31
N PHE A 469 14.40 9.59 -6.28
CA PHE A 469 13.61 9.51 -7.50
C PHE A 469 13.64 8.12 -8.14
N THR A 470 12.76 7.91 -9.11
CA THR A 470 12.87 6.83 -10.09
C THR A 470 12.24 7.26 -11.42
N VAL A 471 12.56 6.55 -12.49
CA VAL A 471 11.90 6.66 -13.79
C VAL A 471 11.34 5.29 -14.16
N LEU A 472 10.02 5.22 -14.36
CA LEU A 472 9.33 4.00 -14.76
C LEU A 472 9.30 3.89 -16.27
N TYR A 473 9.65 2.72 -16.81
CA TYR A 473 9.72 2.47 -18.26
C TYR A 473 8.60 1.52 -18.70
N GLY A 474 7.64 2.06 -19.46
CA GLY A 474 6.57 1.29 -20.08
C GLY A 474 7.07 0.45 -21.26
N ARG A 475 6.36 -0.65 -21.57
CA ARG A 475 6.70 -1.52 -22.71
C ARG A 475 6.63 -0.83 -24.07
N SER A 476 5.83 0.24 -24.18
CA SER A 476 5.71 1.08 -25.38
C SER A 476 6.79 2.17 -25.47
N GLY A 477 7.75 2.20 -24.54
CA GLY A 477 8.79 3.23 -24.46
C GLY A 477 8.39 4.48 -23.69
N SER A 478 7.18 4.52 -23.09
CA SER A 478 6.79 5.62 -22.21
C SER A 478 7.67 5.70 -20.98
N ARG A 479 7.98 6.93 -20.54
CA ARG A 479 8.76 7.23 -19.33
C ARG A 479 7.88 8.00 -18.35
N THR A 480 7.89 7.62 -17.08
CA THR A 480 7.23 8.38 -16.01
C THR A 480 8.23 8.66 -14.91
N GLY A 481 8.60 9.92 -14.71
CA GLY A 481 9.44 10.34 -13.60
C GLY A 481 8.63 10.43 -12.31
N VAL A 482 9.18 9.92 -11.22
CA VAL A 482 8.60 10.03 -9.87
C VAL A 482 9.68 10.55 -8.94
N VAL A 483 9.34 11.54 -8.12
CA VAL A 483 10.24 12.11 -7.10
C VAL A 483 9.64 11.96 -5.72
N VAL A 484 10.51 11.75 -4.75
CA VAL A 484 10.25 12.02 -3.34
C VAL A 484 11.02 13.29 -2.99
N GLY A 485 10.32 14.31 -2.55
CA GLY A 485 10.87 15.64 -2.30
C GLY A 485 10.65 16.13 -0.88
N ARG A 486 11.39 17.18 -0.51
CA ARG A 486 11.29 17.92 0.74
C ARG A 486 10.84 19.35 0.47
N LEU A 487 9.72 19.76 1.05
CA LEU A 487 9.28 21.16 0.94
C LEU A 487 10.25 22.07 1.70
N GLU A 488 10.58 23.22 1.10
CA GLU A 488 11.43 24.23 1.75
C GLU A 488 10.71 24.96 2.89
N SER A 489 9.38 24.97 2.88
CA SER A 489 8.56 25.67 3.86
C SER A 489 8.60 25.05 5.26
N ASP A 490 8.64 23.72 5.34
CA ASP A 490 8.48 22.98 6.60
C ASP A 490 9.31 21.68 6.69
N GLY A 491 10.05 21.31 5.64
CA GLY A 491 10.86 20.09 5.59
C GLY A 491 10.05 18.80 5.42
N THR A 492 8.71 18.87 5.30
CA THR A 492 7.88 17.68 5.16
C THR A 492 8.14 16.96 3.84
N ARG A 493 8.03 15.64 3.85
CA ARG A 493 8.19 14.81 2.66
C ARG A 493 6.92 14.81 1.81
N PHE A 494 7.08 14.72 0.50
CA PHE A 494 5.96 14.42 -0.41
C PHE A 494 6.43 13.52 -1.55
N VAL A 495 5.47 12.89 -2.23
CA VAL A 495 5.70 12.14 -3.46
C VAL A 495 4.96 12.82 -4.62
N ALA A 496 5.61 12.94 -5.78
CA ALA A 496 5.06 13.58 -6.96
C ALA A 496 5.51 12.91 -8.26
N LYS A 497 4.68 13.02 -9.31
CA LYS A 497 5.11 12.72 -10.68
C LYS A 497 5.77 13.94 -11.31
N ALA A 498 6.78 13.72 -12.14
CA ALA A 498 7.23 14.74 -13.09
C ALA A 498 6.06 15.09 -14.02
N GLU A 499 5.82 16.37 -14.23
CA GLU A 499 4.71 16.82 -15.06
C GLU A 499 4.93 16.46 -16.54
N ARG A 500 3.86 16.05 -17.21
CA ARG A 500 3.91 15.76 -18.64
C ARG A 500 4.19 17.06 -19.41
N GLY A 501 5.24 17.03 -20.21
CA GLY A 501 5.69 18.18 -20.98
C GLY A 501 6.87 18.91 -20.36
N ASP A 502 7.30 18.56 -19.13
CA ASP A 502 8.61 18.96 -18.63
C ASP A 502 9.67 17.91 -19.00
N ASP A 503 10.02 17.89 -20.29
CA ASP A 503 11.01 16.94 -20.83
C ASP A 503 12.41 17.18 -20.24
N GLU A 504 12.72 18.42 -19.83
CA GLU A 504 14.00 18.75 -19.19
C GLU A 504 14.13 18.07 -17.82
N LEU A 505 13.11 18.17 -16.97
CA LEU A 505 13.09 17.44 -15.71
C LEU A 505 13.13 15.92 -15.97
N LEU A 506 12.34 15.42 -16.91
CA LEU A 506 12.31 13.99 -17.21
C LEU A 506 13.67 13.46 -17.69
N ASP A 507 14.38 14.19 -18.54
CA ASP A 507 15.70 13.83 -19.02
C ASP A 507 16.76 13.98 -17.93
N LEU A 508 16.65 14.98 -17.04
CA LEU A 508 17.47 15.10 -15.83
C LEU A 508 17.30 13.87 -14.92
N LEU A 509 16.06 13.43 -14.67
CA LEU A 509 15.78 12.23 -13.89
C LEU A 509 16.36 10.98 -14.58
N ALA A 510 16.17 10.84 -15.89
CA ALA A 510 16.56 9.64 -16.63
C ALA A 510 18.07 9.51 -16.88
N THR A 511 18.80 10.62 -16.98
CA THR A 511 20.20 10.60 -17.45
C THR A 511 21.17 11.34 -16.53
N GLY A 512 20.70 12.32 -15.75
CA GLY A 512 21.52 13.11 -14.85
C GLY A 512 21.57 12.58 -13.41
N ASP A 513 21.94 13.47 -12.48
CA ASP A 513 21.94 13.21 -11.04
C ASP A 513 21.02 14.21 -10.32
N PRO A 514 19.71 13.89 -10.19
CA PRO A 514 18.70 14.86 -9.77
C PRO A 514 18.63 15.07 -8.25
N VAL A 515 19.21 14.21 -7.43
CA VAL A 515 19.11 14.32 -5.96
C VAL A 515 19.80 15.61 -5.49
N GLY A 516 19.12 16.37 -4.64
CA GLY A 516 19.55 17.71 -4.22
C GLY A 516 19.16 18.82 -5.20
N THR A 517 18.61 18.51 -6.37
CA THR A 517 18.07 19.52 -7.29
C THR A 517 16.80 20.15 -6.72
N ARG A 518 16.70 21.47 -6.85
CA ARG A 518 15.51 22.24 -6.49
C ARG A 518 14.45 22.10 -7.58
N VAL A 519 13.20 21.85 -7.20
CA VAL A 519 12.03 21.71 -8.08
C VAL A 519 10.83 22.46 -7.52
N PHE A 520 9.86 22.77 -8.37
CA PHE A 520 8.61 23.38 -7.94
C PHE A 520 7.49 22.33 -7.91
N ALA A 521 6.90 22.12 -6.73
CA ALA A 521 5.78 21.22 -6.52
C ALA A 521 4.44 21.98 -6.60
N ARG A 522 3.44 21.35 -7.20
CA ARG A 522 2.04 21.79 -7.15
C ARG A 522 1.15 20.59 -6.93
N SER A 523 0.21 20.72 -5.99
CA SER A 523 -0.73 19.65 -5.72
C SER A 523 -1.95 19.75 -6.63
N PHE A 524 -2.54 18.62 -7.00
CA PHE A 524 -3.76 18.51 -7.79
C PHE A 524 -4.68 17.44 -7.17
N GLY A 525 -5.95 17.38 -7.61
CA GLY A 525 -6.89 16.36 -7.13
C GLY A 525 -6.43 14.91 -7.42
N TYR A 526 -5.64 14.72 -8.47
CA TYR A 526 -5.06 13.44 -8.88
C TYR A 526 -3.63 13.21 -8.34
N GLY A 527 -3.19 13.98 -7.35
CA GLY A 527 -1.86 13.90 -6.72
C GLY A 527 -0.89 15.00 -7.14
N ASN A 528 0.30 15.03 -6.53
CA ASN A 528 1.27 16.09 -6.74
C ASN A 528 1.99 15.96 -8.09
N ARG A 529 2.40 17.11 -8.62
CA ARG A 529 3.22 17.25 -9.81
C ARG A 529 4.42 18.14 -9.52
N VAL A 530 5.53 17.87 -10.20
CA VAL A 530 6.74 18.67 -10.11
C VAL A 530 7.22 19.08 -11.49
N THR A 531 7.78 20.28 -11.56
CA THR A 531 8.54 20.81 -12.69
C THR A 531 9.88 21.34 -12.20
N LEU A 532 10.83 21.54 -13.12
CA LEU A 532 12.13 22.11 -12.77
C LEU A 532 12.01 23.55 -12.25
N THR A 533 11.07 24.32 -12.81
CA THR A 533 10.82 25.72 -12.44
C THR A 533 9.34 26.01 -12.21
N GLU A 534 9.07 27.08 -11.46
CA GLU A 534 7.71 27.60 -11.26
C GLU A 534 7.12 28.12 -12.57
N GLU A 535 7.93 28.79 -13.40
CA GLU A 535 7.52 29.29 -14.71
C GLU A 535 7.05 28.13 -15.59
N ARG A 536 7.75 26.99 -15.59
CA ARG A 536 7.34 25.82 -16.36
C ARG A 536 6.03 25.23 -15.84
N MET A 537 5.83 25.19 -14.51
CA MET A 537 4.55 24.79 -13.92
C MET A 537 3.42 25.72 -14.37
N ALA A 538 3.67 27.02 -14.41
CA ALA A 538 2.70 28.01 -14.86
C ALA A 538 2.43 27.94 -16.36
N GLU A 539 3.40 27.57 -17.19
CA GLU A 539 3.20 27.36 -18.63
C GLU A 539 2.36 26.11 -18.92
N LEU A 540 2.63 25.00 -18.24
CA LEU A 540 1.92 23.73 -18.42
C LEU A 540 0.53 23.76 -17.79
N HIS A 541 0.38 24.49 -16.68
CA HIS A 541 -0.87 24.71 -15.98
C HIS A 541 -1.13 26.20 -15.79
N PRO A 542 -1.44 26.92 -16.89
CA PRO A 542 -1.69 28.34 -16.83
C PRO A 542 -2.93 28.62 -15.99
N TYR A 543 -2.82 29.63 -15.14
CA TYR A 543 -3.99 30.14 -14.46
C TYR A 543 -4.99 30.62 -15.51
N ARG A 544 -6.16 30.00 -15.52
CA ARG A 544 -7.30 30.44 -16.32
C ARG A 544 -8.28 31.08 -15.35
N ALA A 545 -8.69 32.31 -15.65
CA ALA A 545 -9.81 32.91 -14.93
C ALA A 545 -11.00 31.95 -15.04
N PRO A 546 -11.64 31.57 -13.92
CA PRO A 546 -12.76 30.65 -13.97
C PRO A 546 -13.86 31.18 -14.88
N ALA A 547 -14.25 30.39 -15.88
CA ALA A 547 -15.27 30.74 -16.85
C ALA A 547 -15.99 29.46 -17.30
N LEU A 548 -17.27 29.59 -17.63
CA LEU A 548 -18.04 28.47 -18.17
C LEU A 548 -17.57 28.15 -19.60
N ARG A 549 -17.41 26.87 -19.92
CA ARG A 549 -17.15 26.37 -21.27
C ARG A 549 -18.42 26.41 -22.13
N ASP A 550 -18.23 26.41 -23.45
CA ASP A 550 -19.33 26.28 -24.44
C ASP A 550 -20.04 24.92 -24.34
N GLY A 551 -19.37 23.89 -23.79
CA GLY A 551 -19.93 22.56 -23.57
C GLY A 551 -19.08 21.71 -22.63
N TYR A 552 -19.74 20.77 -21.97
CA TYR A 552 -19.18 19.75 -21.08
C TYR A 552 -19.69 18.38 -21.52
N GLU A 553 -18.95 17.32 -21.22
CA GLU A 553 -19.27 15.96 -21.65
C GLU A 553 -20.25 15.28 -20.70
N HIS A 554 -20.10 15.50 -19.39
CA HIS A 554 -20.84 14.80 -18.33
C HIS A 554 -21.78 15.70 -17.54
N VAL A 555 -21.78 17.00 -17.81
CA VAL A 555 -22.63 18.00 -17.14
C VAL A 555 -23.32 18.88 -18.18
N LEU A 556 -24.57 19.27 -17.93
CA LEU A 556 -25.24 20.29 -18.73
C LEU A 556 -25.34 21.56 -17.91
N VAL A 557 -25.09 22.69 -18.55
CA VAL A 557 -25.13 24.01 -17.91
C VAL A 557 -26.10 24.91 -18.66
N ARG A 558 -27.03 25.54 -17.95
CA ARG A 558 -27.99 26.50 -18.51
C ARG A 558 -27.99 27.76 -17.65
N ARG A 559 -27.75 28.91 -18.28
CA ARG A 559 -27.90 30.22 -17.64
C ARG A 559 -29.29 30.78 -17.92
N ASP A 560 -29.98 31.20 -16.86
CA ASP A 560 -31.29 31.86 -16.92
C ASP A 560 -31.25 33.12 -16.04
N GLY A 561 -30.96 34.27 -16.68
CA GLY A 561 -30.68 35.52 -15.96
C GLY A 561 -29.52 35.38 -14.97
N HIS A 562 -29.83 35.53 -13.68
CA HIS A 562 -28.90 35.40 -12.55
C HIS A 562 -28.82 33.98 -11.97
N VAL A 563 -29.52 33.00 -12.57
CA VAL A 563 -29.53 31.61 -12.13
C VAL A 563 -28.66 30.75 -13.04
N LEU A 564 -27.84 29.90 -12.43
CA LEU A 564 -27.10 28.83 -13.11
C LEU A 564 -27.72 27.48 -12.80
N GLU A 565 -28.24 26.79 -13.79
CA GLU A 565 -28.68 25.40 -13.67
C GLU A 565 -27.55 24.47 -14.12
N VAL A 566 -27.19 23.54 -13.23
CA VAL A 566 -26.14 22.54 -13.41
C VAL A 566 -26.80 21.17 -13.30
N THR A 567 -26.72 20.37 -14.36
CA THR A 567 -27.35 19.04 -14.43
C THR A 567 -26.28 17.98 -14.63
N ILE A 568 -26.10 17.08 -13.67
CA ILE A 568 -25.25 15.90 -13.84
C ILE A 568 -25.88 15.01 -14.90
N ASN A 569 -25.20 14.77 -16.02
CA ASN A 569 -25.76 14.14 -17.21
C ASN A 569 -25.15 12.76 -17.47
N ARG A 570 -25.42 11.82 -16.55
CA ARG A 570 -25.06 10.41 -16.68
C ARG A 570 -26.23 9.50 -16.25
N PRO A 571 -27.44 9.67 -16.82
CA PRO A 571 -28.65 9.01 -16.34
C PRO A 571 -28.57 7.48 -16.41
N GLU A 572 -27.83 6.93 -17.37
CA GLU A 572 -27.54 5.49 -17.51
C GLU A 572 -26.78 4.91 -16.33
N ALA A 573 -25.92 5.71 -15.69
CA ALA A 573 -25.18 5.37 -14.47
C ALA A 573 -25.83 5.96 -13.20
N ARG A 574 -27.11 6.37 -13.27
CA ARG A 574 -27.84 7.04 -12.18
C ARG A 574 -27.11 8.29 -11.65
N ASN A 575 -26.49 9.04 -12.55
CA ASN A 575 -25.75 10.26 -12.24
C ASN A 575 -24.66 10.05 -11.17
N SER A 576 -24.07 8.86 -11.11
CA SER A 576 -22.86 8.63 -10.33
C SER A 576 -21.70 9.44 -10.91
N LEU A 577 -20.69 9.76 -10.11
CA LEU A 577 -19.54 10.55 -10.55
C LEU A 577 -18.27 9.69 -10.60
N HIS A 578 -17.68 9.63 -11.77
CA HIS A 578 -16.29 9.21 -11.99
C HIS A 578 -15.40 10.47 -11.99
N PRO A 579 -14.06 10.35 -12.07
CA PRO A 579 -13.18 11.50 -11.88
C PRO A 579 -13.39 12.67 -12.86
N ASP A 580 -13.64 12.40 -14.14
CA ASP A 580 -13.82 13.47 -15.14
C ASP A 580 -15.11 14.27 -14.89
N ALA A 581 -16.22 13.59 -14.52
CA ALA A 581 -17.45 14.27 -14.11
C ALA A 581 -17.26 15.12 -12.84
N ASN A 582 -16.41 14.70 -11.89
CA ASN A 582 -16.07 15.53 -10.74
C ASN A 582 -15.28 16.77 -11.16
N ALA A 583 -14.35 16.63 -12.11
CA ALA A 583 -13.53 17.72 -12.61
C ALA A 583 -14.35 18.80 -13.31
N GLU A 584 -15.32 18.39 -14.16
CA GLU A 584 -16.22 19.33 -14.82
C GLU A 584 -17.07 20.11 -13.80
N LEU A 585 -17.61 19.43 -12.79
CA LEU A 585 -18.39 20.11 -11.73
C LEU A 585 -17.53 21.11 -10.94
N ASP A 586 -16.27 20.77 -10.64
CA ASP A 586 -15.35 21.67 -9.95
C ASP A 586 -15.09 22.97 -10.72
N GLU A 587 -14.82 22.84 -12.02
CA GLU A 587 -14.66 23.99 -12.90
C GLU A 587 -15.93 24.83 -13.03
N ILE A 588 -17.09 24.18 -13.16
CA ILE A 588 -18.39 24.87 -13.24
C ILE A 588 -18.64 25.68 -11.98
N PHE A 589 -18.36 25.12 -10.80
CA PHE A 589 -18.53 25.83 -9.54
C PHE A 589 -17.48 26.93 -9.34
N ASP A 590 -16.24 26.75 -9.78
CA ASP A 590 -15.25 27.84 -9.81
C ASP A 590 -15.73 29.01 -10.69
N ALA A 591 -16.21 28.72 -11.90
CA ALA A 591 -16.76 29.71 -12.82
C ALA A 591 -18.01 30.38 -12.24
N TYR A 592 -18.91 29.59 -11.65
CA TYR A 592 -20.08 30.11 -10.96
C TYR A 592 -19.65 31.09 -9.89
N PHE A 593 -18.77 30.72 -8.96
CA PHE A 593 -18.40 31.60 -7.85
C PHE A 593 -17.66 32.87 -8.30
N ALA A 594 -16.94 32.82 -9.42
CA ALA A 594 -16.23 33.96 -9.99
C ALA A 594 -17.14 34.95 -10.76
N ASP A 595 -18.23 34.50 -11.39
CA ASP A 595 -19.10 35.36 -12.20
C ASP A 595 -20.01 36.26 -11.32
N PRO A 596 -19.86 37.60 -11.32
CA PRO A 596 -20.70 38.50 -10.52
C PRO A 596 -22.15 38.59 -11.02
N ASP A 597 -22.45 38.15 -12.24
CA ASP A 597 -23.80 38.17 -12.78
C ASP A 597 -24.58 36.89 -12.44
N LEU A 598 -23.94 35.86 -11.88
CA LEU A 598 -24.61 34.67 -11.38
C LEU A 598 -24.80 34.76 -9.87
N TRP A 599 -26.04 34.67 -9.38
CA TRP A 599 -26.37 34.88 -7.97
C TRP A 599 -26.79 33.59 -7.28
N VAL A 600 -27.46 32.68 -7.97
CA VAL A 600 -27.93 31.39 -7.42
C VAL A 600 -27.58 30.25 -8.37
N ALA A 601 -27.09 29.13 -7.85
CA ALA A 601 -26.94 27.89 -8.62
C ALA A 601 -27.99 26.85 -8.21
N ILE A 602 -28.49 26.09 -9.17
CA ILE A 602 -29.35 24.91 -8.97
C ILE A 602 -28.58 23.70 -9.50
N LEU A 603 -28.34 22.70 -8.66
CA LEU A 603 -27.74 21.43 -9.04
C LEU A 603 -28.82 20.35 -9.10
N THR A 604 -28.87 19.55 -10.16
CA THR A 604 -29.81 18.44 -10.34
C THR A 604 -29.16 17.26 -11.09
N GLY A 605 -29.84 16.12 -11.16
CA GLY A 605 -29.46 14.99 -12.02
C GLY A 605 -30.30 14.93 -13.30
N ALA A 606 -29.76 14.43 -14.40
CA ALA A 606 -30.54 14.18 -15.62
C ALA A 606 -31.48 12.97 -15.43
N GLY A 607 -32.66 13.04 -16.03
CA GLY A 607 -33.68 11.99 -15.95
C GLY A 607 -34.57 12.07 -14.70
N ASP A 608 -35.25 10.98 -14.39
CA ASP A 608 -36.27 10.88 -13.32
C ASP A 608 -35.90 9.88 -12.21
N LYS A 609 -34.75 9.22 -12.32
CA LYS A 609 -34.35 8.13 -11.41
C LYS A 609 -33.52 8.61 -10.23
N ALA A 610 -32.59 9.52 -10.46
CA ALA A 610 -31.59 9.88 -9.48
C ALA A 610 -31.09 11.29 -9.66
N PHE A 611 -31.01 12.02 -8.55
CA PHE A 611 -30.15 13.19 -8.42
C PHE A 611 -28.69 12.76 -8.58
N SER A 612 -28.24 11.81 -7.75
CA SER A 612 -26.95 11.14 -7.90
C SER A 612 -26.88 9.88 -7.03
N ALA A 613 -26.31 8.82 -7.59
CA ALA A 613 -25.98 7.60 -6.85
C ALA A 613 -24.62 7.67 -6.11
N GLY A 614 -23.92 8.81 -6.15
CA GLY A 614 -22.62 8.99 -5.51
C GLY A 614 -21.44 8.53 -6.36
N ASN A 615 -20.42 7.91 -5.76
CA ASN A 615 -19.21 7.50 -6.47
C ASN A 615 -19.50 6.39 -7.50
N ASP A 616 -18.85 6.46 -8.66
CA ASP A 616 -18.97 5.42 -9.69
C ASP A 616 -18.16 4.16 -9.32
N LEU A 617 -18.84 3.22 -8.65
CA LEU A 617 -18.22 1.97 -8.22
C LEU A 617 -17.87 1.06 -9.40
N SER A 618 -18.56 1.19 -10.53
CA SER A 618 -18.24 0.43 -11.76
C SER A 618 -16.92 0.89 -12.38
N TYR A 619 -16.66 2.21 -12.36
CA TYR A 619 -15.36 2.76 -12.77
C TYR A 619 -14.21 2.24 -11.90
N THR A 620 -14.41 2.14 -10.59
CA THR A 620 -13.40 1.61 -9.67
C THR A 620 -13.22 0.10 -9.84
N ALA A 621 -14.32 -0.65 -10.00
CA ALA A 621 -14.30 -2.10 -10.19
C ALA A 621 -13.61 -2.53 -11.49
N SER A 622 -13.54 -1.65 -12.51
CA SER A 622 -12.78 -1.91 -13.74
C SER A 622 -11.27 -1.70 -13.60
N GLY A 623 -10.76 -1.42 -12.39
CA GLY A 623 -9.34 -1.26 -12.11
C GLY A 623 -8.81 0.16 -12.33
N ASN A 624 -9.66 1.13 -12.64
CA ASN A 624 -9.24 2.53 -12.74
C ASN A 624 -9.05 3.14 -11.35
N LEU A 625 -8.06 4.02 -11.21
CA LEU A 625 -7.79 4.72 -9.96
C LEU A 625 -8.80 5.88 -9.75
N PRO A 626 -9.55 5.90 -8.65
CA PRO A 626 -10.43 7.02 -8.34
C PRO A 626 -9.62 8.23 -7.88
N TRP A 627 -10.06 9.43 -8.25
CA TRP A 627 -9.55 10.69 -7.70
C TRP A 627 -10.66 11.74 -7.68
N THR A 628 -10.50 12.76 -6.83
CA THR A 628 -11.44 13.89 -6.70
C THR A 628 -10.68 15.21 -6.75
N PRO A 629 -11.27 16.29 -7.28
CA PRO A 629 -10.70 17.62 -7.22
C PRO A 629 -10.41 18.09 -5.78
N LYS A 630 -9.57 19.13 -5.63
CA LYS A 630 -9.21 19.67 -4.29
C LYS A 630 -10.43 20.17 -3.52
N ASN A 631 -11.40 20.76 -4.22
CA ASN A 631 -12.66 21.21 -3.63
C ASN A 631 -13.64 20.07 -3.33
N GLY A 632 -13.22 18.82 -3.48
CA GLY A 632 -13.95 17.63 -3.05
C GLY A 632 -14.82 17.00 -4.14
N PHE A 633 -15.67 16.08 -3.71
CA PHE A 633 -16.63 15.38 -4.57
C PHE A 633 -17.63 16.40 -5.15
N ALA A 634 -17.95 16.27 -6.43
CA ALA A 634 -18.70 17.24 -7.23
C ALA A 634 -18.17 18.69 -7.18
N GLY A 635 -16.90 18.91 -6.80
CA GLY A 635 -16.34 20.25 -6.66
C GLY A 635 -16.91 21.09 -5.51
N LEU A 636 -17.70 20.49 -4.61
CA LEU A 636 -18.41 21.17 -3.54
C LEU A 636 -18.03 20.67 -2.14
N THR A 637 -17.85 19.36 -1.96
CA THR A 637 -17.88 18.78 -0.61
C THR A 637 -16.71 19.18 0.30
N ASN A 638 -15.58 19.63 -0.26
CA ASN A 638 -14.42 20.14 0.47
C ASN A 638 -14.18 21.64 0.21
N ARG A 639 -15.11 22.33 -0.45
CA ARG A 639 -14.98 23.75 -0.75
C ARG A 639 -15.18 24.55 0.53
N ALA A 640 -14.10 25.20 1.00
CA ALA A 640 -14.10 25.93 2.27
C ALA A 640 -15.03 27.16 2.26
N HIS A 641 -15.25 27.75 1.09
CA HIS A 641 -16.05 28.96 0.92
C HIS A 641 -17.08 28.79 -0.19
N LEU A 642 -18.36 28.89 0.17
CA LEU A 642 -19.49 28.91 -0.77
C LEU A 642 -20.17 30.29 -0.69
N PRO A 643 -19.57 31.33 -1.29
CA PRO A 643 -20.02 32.71 -1.07
C PRO A 643 -21.39 33.03 -1.68
N LYS A 644 -21.96 32.12 -2.48
CA LYS A 644 -23.25 32.31 -3.17
C LYS A 644 -24.14 31.06 -3.02
N PRO A 645 -25.48 31.23 -2.97
CA PRO A 645 -26.42 30.14 -2.78
C PRO A 645 -26.32 29.02 -3.82
N VAL A 646 -26.42 27.78 -3.35
CA VAL A 646 -26.49 26.58 -4.18
C VAL A 646 -27.68 25.76 -3.67
N ILE A 647 -28.61 25.41 -4.56
CA ILE A 647 -29.81 24.64 -4.26
C ILE A 647 -29.65 23.26 -4.91
N ALA A 648 -29.74 22.18 -4.13
CA ALA A 648 -29.90 20.84 -4.70
C ALA A 648 -31.38 20.60 -5.03
N ALA A 649 -31.70 20.41 -6.30
CA ALA A 649 -32.98 19.92 -6.78
C ALA A 649 -32.92 18.40 -6.90
N VAL A 650 -33.39 17.69 -5.87
CA VAL A 650 -33.25 16.24 -5.77
C VAL A 650 -34.43 15.53 -6.46
N ASN A 651 -34.16 15.05 -7.67
CA ASN A 651 -35.07 14.28 -8.51
C ASN A 651 -34.82 12.77 -8.37
N GLY A 652 -35.43 12.15 -7.36
CA GLY A 652 -35.25 10.72 -7.05
C GLY A 652 -34.09 10.41 -6.09
N PHE A 653 -33.28 9.40 -6.40
CA PHE A 653 -32.23 8.93 -5.48
C PHE A 653 -31.08 9.95 -5.26
N ALA A 654 -30.79 10.24 -3.99
CA ALA A 654 -29.56 10.88 -3.50
C ALA A 654 -28.88 9.91 -2.52
N MET A 655 -27.93 9.12 -3.02
CA MET A 655 -27.38 7.96 -2.31
C MET A 655 -25.87 8.08 -2.14
N GLY A 656 -25.36 7.72 -0.96
CA GLY A 656 -23.96 7.83 -0.60
C GLY A 656 -23.43 9.24 -0.88
N GLY A 657 -22.36 9.33 -1.69
CA GLY A 657 -21.85 10.59 -2.24
C GLY A 657 -22.91 11.54 -2.82
N GLY A 658 -24.02 11.04 -3.36
CA GLY A 658 -25.13 11.89 -3.84
C GLY A 658 -25.83 12.66 -2.72
N LEU A 659 -26.02 12.04 -1.55
CA LEU A 659 -26.50 12.75 -0.35
C LEU A 659 -25.41 13.69 0.20
N GLU A 660 -24.13 13.31 0.12
CA GLU A 660 -23.03 14.20 0.52
C GLU A 660 -22.97 15.48 -0.34
N ILE A 661 -23.23 15.37 -1.64
CA ILE A 661 -23.38 16.51 -2.55
C ILE A 661 -24.56 17.37 -2.12
N ALA A 662 -25.74 16.77 -1.92
CA ALA A 662 -26.93 17.52 -1.52
C ALA A 662 -26.72 18.28 -0.21
N MET A 663 -26.09 17.67 0.79
CA MET A 663 -25.76 18.31 2.07
C MET A 663 -24.63 19.35 1.98
N ALA A 664 -23.84 19.34 0.90
CA ALA A 664 -22.86 20.39 0.64
C ALA A 664 -23.51 21.65 0.02
N CYS A 665 -24.72 21.53 -0.56
CA CYS A 665 -25.52 22.67 -0.98
C CYS A 665 -26.12 23.40 0.23
N HIS A 666 -26.51 24.66 0.02
CA HIS A 666 -27.13 25.49 1.07
C HIS A 666 -28.57 25.10 1.35
N LEU A 667 -29.30 24.68 0.31
CA LEU A 667 -30.72 24.37 0.36
C LEU A 667 -30.99 23.10 -0.45
N ILE A 668 -31.97 22.32 -0.01
CA ILE A 668 -32.43 21.10 -0.71
C ILE A 668 -33.93 21.23 -0.98
N VAL A 669 -34.29 21.16 -2.26
CA VAL A 669 -35.67 20.94 -2.72
C VAL A 669 -35.74 19.53 -3.26
N ALA A 670 -36.66 18.72 -2.78
CA ALA A 670 -36.80 17.34 -3.19
C ALA A 670 -38.18 17.10 -3.78
N ASP A 671 -38.29 16.31 -4.84
CA ASP A 671 -39.61 15.81 -5.22
C ASP A 671 -40.07 14.67 -4.28
N GLU A 672 -41.36 14.35 -4.28
CA GLU A 672 -41.96 13.29 -3.45
C GLU A 672 -41.33 11.89 -3.66
N THR A 673 -40.70 11.66 -4.80
CA THR A 673 -40.04 10.38 -5.12
C THR A 673 -38.63 10.30 -4.55
N ALA A 674 -38.08 11.40 -4.03
CA ALA A 674 -36.72 11.45 -3.55
C ALA A 674 -36.45 10.49 -2.38
N ARG A 675 -35.26 9.89 -2.38
CA ARG A 675 -34.80 8.96 -1.34
C ARG A 675 -33.36 9.26 -0.97
N PHE A 676 -33.09 9.32 0.33
CA PHE A 676 -31.80 9.74 0.89
C PHE A 676 -31.18 8.63 1.74
N ALA A 677 -29.89 8.35 1.54
CA ALA A 677 -29.12 7.45 2.42
C ALA A 677 -27.61 7.64 2.28
N LEU A 678 -26.85 7.31 3.33
CA LEU A 678 -25.42 7.03 3.28
C LEU A 678 -25.22 5.51 3.22
N SER A 679 -25.18 4.95 2.00
CA SER A 679 -25.22 3.49 1.76
C SER A 679 -23.85 2.81 1.70
N GLU A 680 -22.76 3.53 1.96
CA GLU A 680 -21.37 3.10 1.78
C GLU A 680 -21.02 1.84 2.58
N VAL A 681 -21.58 1.69 3.78
CA VAL A 681 -21.38 0.49 4.63
C VAL A 681 -21.85 -0.80 3.96
N LYS A 682 -22.79 -0.72 3.00
CA LYS A 682 -23.29 -1.89 2.25
C LYS A 682 -22.33 -2.36 1.14
N VAL A 683 -21.29 -1.58 0.86
CA VAL A 683 -20.28 -1.86 -0.17
C VAL A 683 -18.84 -1.77 0.36
N GLY A 684 -18.67 -1.79 1.69
CA GLY A 684 -17.35 -1.77 2.33
C GLY A 684 -16.64 -0.41 2.27
N LEU A 685 -17.38 0.69 2.16
CA LEU A 685 -16.86 2.07 2.09
C LEU A 685 -17.39 2.92 3.26
N ILE A 686 -16.92 4.17 3.34
CA ILE A 686 -17.42 5.20 4.27
C ILE A 686 -17.81 6.49 3.54
N ALA A 687 -18.78 7.24 4.07
CA ALA A 687 -19.23 8.55 3.56
C ALA A 687 -18.22 9.67 3.91
N ALA A 688 -17.03 9.60 3.31
CA ALA A 688 -15.89 10.46 3.61
C ALA A 688 -15.90 11.80 2.86
N ALA A 689 -16.83 12.04 1.92
CA ALA A 689 -17.03 13.36 1.31
C ALA A 689 -17.86 14.30 2.22
N GLY A 690 -17.82 14.05 3.53
CA GLY A 690 -18.44 14.87 4.58
C GLY A 690 -19.79 14.36 5.08
N GLY A 691 -20.30 13.23 4.61
CA GLY A 691 -21.54 12.62 5.11
C GLY A 691 -21.47 12.25 6.58
N LEU A 692 -20.33 11.71 7.03
CA LEU A 692 -20.06 11.42 8.45
C LEU A 692 -19.93 12.67 9.32
N VAL A 693 -19.84 13.87 8.73
CA VAL A 693 -19.68 15.14 9.45
C VAL A 693 -20.96 15.98 9.38
N ARG A 694 -21.54 16.13 8.19
CA ARG A 694 -22.71 16.98 7.95
C ARG A 694 -23.99 16.34 8.46
N LEU A 695 -24.23 15.04 8.19
CA LEU A 695 -25.50 14.40 8.58
C LEU A 695 -25.75 14.45 10.10
N PRO A 696 -24.79 14.09 10.98
CA PRO A 696 -24.99 14.18 12.43
C PRO A 696 -25.15 15.61 12.97
N ARG A 697 -24.74 16.63 12.19
CA ARG A 697 -24.92 18.05 12.53
C ARG A 697 -26.25 18.61 12.01
N THR A 698 -26.89 17.94 11.05
CA THR A 698 -28.13 18.41 10.41
C THR A 698 -29.40 17.77 11.00
N ILE A 699 -29.38 16.47 11.31
CA ILE A 699 -30.57 15.73 11.78
C ILE A 699 -30.34 15.12 13.18
N PRO A 700 -31.38 14.60 13.87
CA PRO A 700 -31.22 13.98 15.18
C PRO A 700 -30.13 12.89 15.18
N PRO A 701 -29.17 12.92 16.13
CA PRO A 701 -27.99 12.03 16.11
C PRO A 701 -28.32 10.54 16.03
N MET A 702 -29.40 10.08 16.68
CA MET A 702 -29.80 8.67 16.62
C MET A 702 -30.26 8.25 15.23
N LEU A 703 -30.97 9.12 14.51
CA LEU A 703 -31.37 8.86 13.13
C LEU A 703 -30.16 8.91 12.19
N ALA A 704 -29.27 9.88 12.36
CA ALA A 704 -28.02 9.94 11.60
C ALA A 704 -27.18 8.66 11.79
N ASN A 705 -27.03 8.20 13.04
CA ASN A 705 -26.32 6.96 13.35
C ASN A 705 -27.01 5.74 12.72
N GLU A 706 -28.34 5.66 12.77
CA GLU A 706 -29.08 4.58 12.11
C GLU A 706 -28.82 4.59 10.59
N MET A 707 -28.89 5.75 9.93
CA MET A 707 -28.59 5.89 8.50
C MET A 707 -27.14 5.51 8.18
N ILE A 708 -26.16 5.99 8.94
CA ILE A 708 -24.73 5.74 8.73
C ILE A 708 -24.38 4.26 8.94
N LEU A 709 -24.84 3.66 10.04
CA LEU A 709 -24.44 2.30 10.43
C LEU A 709 -25.19 1.21 9.67
N THR A 710 -26.40 1.50 9.17
CA THR A 710 -27.25 0.49 8.50
C THR A 710 -27.46 0.77 7.01
N GLY A 711 -27.08 1.96 6.52
CA GLY A 711 -27.45 2.42 5.19
C GLY A 711 -28.97 2.54 4.99
N LYS A 712 -29.71 2.92 6.04
CA LYS A 712 -31.17 3.15 6.00
C LYS A 712 -31.49 4.26 5.01
N ARG A 713 -32.57 4.06 4.26
CA ARG A 713 -33.15 5.07 3.38
C ARG A 713 -34.29 5.77 4.08
N ILE A 714 -34.37 7.08 3.92
CA ILE A 714 -35.50 7.92 4.31
C ILE A 714 -36.12 8.57 3.08
N ASP A 715 -37.42 8.85 3.11
CA ASP A 715 -38.12 9.53 2.02
C ASP A 715 -38.09 11.06 2.15
N ALA A 716 -38.59 11.77 1.14
CA ALA A 716 -38.61 13.23 1.08
C ALA A 716 -39.35 13.88 2.25
N HIS A 717 -40.48 13.29 2.69
CA HIS A 717 -41.27 13.85 3.79
C HIS A 717 -40.64 13.59 5.15
N GLU A 718 -40.03 12.41 5.36
CA GLU A 718 -39.22 12.11 6.54
C GLU A 718 -38.00 13.02 6.61
N ALA A 719 -37.28 13.19 5.49
CA ALA A 719 -36.15 14.11 5.38
C ALA A 719 -36.54 15.55 5.70
N ALA A 720 -37.68 16.04 5.19
CA ALA A 720 -38.19 17.38 5.50
C ALA A 720 -38.57 17.52 6.98
N ARG A 721 -39.24 16.51 7.56
CA ARG A 721 -39.63 16.50 8.99
C ARG A 721 -38.43 16.61 9.93
N HIS A 722 -37.28 16.09 9.52
CA HIS A 722 -36.05 16.11 10.30
C HIS A 722 -35.09 17.26 9.91
N GLY A 723 -35.51 18.18 9.04
CA GLY A 723 -34.73 19.37 8.69
C GLY A 723 -33.62 19.13 7.65
N LEU A 724 -33.59 17.96 6.99
CA LEU A 724 -32.65 17.68 5.90
C LEU A 724 -33.10 18.32 4.59
N VAL A 725 -34.41 18.43 4.35
CA VAL A 725 -35.00 18.98 3.10
C VAL A 725 -35.81 20.24 3.43
N ASN A 726 -35.63 21.32 2.67
CA ASN A 726 -36.36 22.58 2.86
C ASN A 726 -37.79 22.51 2.30
N ARG A 727 -37.97 21.91 1.12
CA ARG A 727 -39.27 21.83 0.42
C ARG A 727 -39.44 20.47 -0.25
N VAL A 728 -40.64 19.90 -0.11
CA VAL A 728 -41.08 18.75 -0.91
C VAL A 728 -42.05 19.25 -1.97
N VAL A 729 -41.82 18.87 -3.22
CA VAL A 729 -42.65 19.25 -4.38
C VAL A 729 -43.17 18.02 -5.12
N GLU A 730 -44.15 18.22 -6.01
CA GLU A 730 -44.74 17.12 -6.80
C GLU A 730 -43.66 16.35 -7.57
N ALA A 731 -43.86 15.04 -7.74
CA ALA A 731 -42.94 14.15 -8.46
C ALA A 731 -42.51 14.74 -9.82
N GLY A 732 -41.19 14.80 -10.06
CA GLY A 732 -40.63 15.31 -11.32
C GLY A 732 -40.57 16.84 -11.43
N THR A 733 -40.96 17.59 -10.40
CA THR A 733 -40.94 19.07 -10.40
C THR A 733 -39.85 19.68 -9.51
N ALA A 734 -38.84 18.89 -9.13
CA ALA A 734 -37.77 19.33 -8.23
C ALA A 734 -37.04 20.59 -8.73
N VAL A 735 -36.78 20.69 -10.04
CA VAL A 735 -36.10 21.85 -10.64
C VAL A 735 -37.01 23.08 -10.64
N GLU A 736 -38.29 22.93 -10.96
CA GLU A 736 -39.28 24.01 -10.90
C GLU A 736 -39.42 24.53 -9.46
N GLY A 737 -39.47 23.63 -8.48
CA GLY A 737 -39.46 23.99 -7.06
C GLY A 737 -38.19 24.73 -6.64
N ALA A 738 -37.04 24.31 -7.15
CA ALA A 738 -35.76 24.99 -6.91
C ALA A 738 -35.69 26.37 -7.61
N ARG A 739 -36.28 26.52 -8.81
CA ARG A 739 -36.42 27.82 -9.49
C ARG A 739 -37.29 28.78 -8.68
N ALA A 740 -38.43 28.32 -8.19
CA ALA A 740 -39.29 29.14 -7.33
C ALA A 740 -38.57 29.59 -6.05
N LEU A 741 -37.80 28.69 -5.42
CA LEU A 741 -36.96 29.06 -4.28
C LEU A 741 -35.82 30.02 -4.66
N ALA A 742 -35.22 29.86 -5.85
CA ALA A 742 -34.22 30.79 -6.36
C ALA A 742 -34.81 32.18 -6.59
N GLU A 743 -36.02 32.29 -7.16
CA GLU A 743 -36.73 33.58 -7.35
C GLU A 743 -36.93 34.33 -6.04
N GLU A 744 -37.27 33.63 -4.96
CA GLU A 744 -37.37 34.22 -3.62
C GLU A 744 -36.02 34.79 -3.13
N ILE A 745 -34.92 34.09 -3.42
CA ILE A 745 -33.57 34.58 -3.08
C ILE A 745 -33.20 35.80 -3.94
N LEU A 746 -33.53 35.79 -5.23
CA LEU A 746 -33.26 36.89 -6.17
C LEU A 746 -34.06 38.16 -5.84
N ALA A 747 -35.18 38.04 -5.12
CA ALA A 747 -35.91 39.20 -4.61
C ALA A 747 -35.12 39.95 -3.51
N GLY A 748 -34.16 39.29 -2.85
CA GLY A 748 -33.25 39.88 -1.87
C GLY A 748 -31.98 40.46 -2.48
N SER A 749 -31.30 41.34 -1.74
CA SER A 749 -30.00 41.89 -2.17
C SER A 749 -28.96 40.76 -2.26
N PRO A 750 -28.33 40.53 -3.43
CA PRO A 750 -27.26 39.56 -3.57
C PRO A 750 -26.06 39.89 -2.66
N THR A 751 -25.74 41.18 -2.46
CA THR A 751 -24.70 41.58 -1.49
C THR A 751 -25.05 41.14 -0.06
N SER A 752 -26.31 41.31 0.36
CA SER A 752 -26.78 40.91 1.69
C SER A 752 -26.82 39.39 1.87
N VAL A 753 -27.24 38.65 0.84
CA VAL A 753 -27.24 37.18 0.83
C VAL A 753 -25.80 36.65 0.99
N ARG A 754 -24.86 37.17 0.19
CA ARG A 754 -23.43 36.78 0.26
C ARG A 754 -22.80 37.12 1.61
N ALA A 755 -23.11 38.32 2.13
CA ALA A 755 -22.68 38.74 3.45
C ALA A 755 -23.19 37.79 4.55
N SER A 756 -24.46 37.38 4.45
CA SER A 756 -25.08 36.45 5.41
C SER A 756 -24.39 35.09 5.38
N LEU A 757 -24.17 34.52 4.18
CA LEU A 757 -23.45 33.24 4.02
C LEU A 757 -22.02 33.32 4.56
N ARG A 758 -21.31 34.43 4.28
CA ARG A 758 -19.95 34.64 4.77
C ARG A 758 -19.90 34.69 6.29
N PHE A 759 -20.77 35.47 6.93
CA PHE A 759 -20.79 35.58 8.38
C PHE A 759 -21.13 34.24 9.03
N MET A 760 -22.14 33.51 8.51
CA MET A 760 -22.47 32.16 8.96
C MET A 760 -21.27 31.20 8.89
N ALA A 761 -20.47 31.28 7.82
CA ALA A 761 -19.28 30.45 7.65
C ALA A 761 -18.16 30.84 8.63
N GLU A 762 -17.89 32.14 8.81
CA GLU A 762 -16.89 32.66 9.75
C GLU A 762 -17.18 32.22 11.19
N THR A 763 -18.46 32.13 11.57
CA THR A 763 -18.87 31.81 12.95
C THR A 763 -19.22 30.34 13.19
N ALA A 764 -19.23 29.47 12.16
CA ALA A 764 -19.73 28.10 12.26
C ALA A 764 -19.00 27.21 13.28
N GLY A 765 -17.74 27.52 13.58
CA GLY A 765 -16.91 26.80 14.56
C GLY A 765 -17.00 27.34 15.99
N ILE A 766 -17.70 28.45 16.22
CA ILE A 766 -17.78 29.11 17.53
C ILE A 766 -18.96 28.53 18.31
N ALA A 767 -18.65 27.83 19.40
CA ALA A 767 -19.67 27.13 20.18
C ALA A 767 -20.57 28.07 20.99
N ASP A 768 -20.01 29.16 21.55
CA ASP A 768 -20.78 30.13 22.31
C ASP A 768 -21.51 31.11 21.38
N THR A 769 -22.82 31.22 21.55
CA THR A 769 -23.66 32.07 20.67
C THR A 769 -23.35 33.56 20.83
N VAL A 770 -22.99 34.02 22.04
CA VAL A 770 -22.68 35.44 22.27
C VAL A 770 -21.32 35.78 21.68
N GLU A 771 -20.34 34.89 21.79
CA GLU A 771 -19.05 35.00 21.12
C GLU A 771 -19.23 35.02 19.60
N ALA A 772 -20.06 34.13 19.03
CA ALA A 772 -20.36 34.09 17.61
C ALA A 772 -21.00 35.41 17.12
N VAL A 773 -21.96 35.96 17.86
CA VAL A 773 -22.61 37.25 17.52
C VAL A 773 -21.62 38.42 17.57
N ASN A 774 -20.68 38.42 18.53
CA ASN A 774 -19.67 39.47 18.69
C ASN A 774 -18.38 39.19 17.90
N HIS A 775 -18.36 38.17 17.04
CA HIS A 775 -17.19 37.82 16.24
C HIS A 775 -16.76 39.02 15.38
N PRO A 776 -15.48 39.46 15.47
CA PRO A 776 -15.00 40.57 14.67
C PRO A 776 -15.00 40.19 13.19
N SER A 777 -15.92 40.76 12.41
CA SER A 777 -16.09 40.50 10.98
C SER A 777 -16.18 41.80 10.19
N SER A 778 -15.52 41.85 9.03
CA SER A 778 -15.59 42.99 8.11
C SER A 778 -16.88 43.03 7.29
N VAL A 779 -17.77 42.03 7.46
CA VAL A 779 -19.01 41.90 6.67
C VAL A 779 -19.91 43.12 6.83
N MET A 780 -20.08 43.63 8.05
CA MET A 780 -20.91 44.82 8.31
C MET A 780 -20.31 46.09 7.71
N ASP A 781 -18.99 46.27 7.81
CA ASP A 781 -18.29 47.40 7.22
C ASP A 781 -18.45 47.43 5.69
N HIS A 782 -18.40 46.26 5.04
CA HIS A 782 -18.63 46.14 3.60
C HIS A 782 -20.09 46.46 3.22
N LEU A 783 -21.06 46.05 4.03
CA LEU A 783 -22.48 46.37 3.78
C LEU A 783 -22.78 47.86 3.92
N LEU A 784 -22.18 48.56 4.88
CA LEU A 784 -22.42 50.00 5.10
C LEU A 784 -22.12 50.87 3.87
N VAL A 785 -21.21 50.43 3.01
CA VAL A 785 -20.78 51.15 1.81
C VAL A 785 -21.31 50.55 0.50
N ALA A 786 -22.09 49.47 0.56
CA ALA A 786 -22.63 48.80 -0.62
C ALA A 786 -23.76 49.62 -1.29
N GLU A 787 -23.80 49.64 -2.62
CA GLU A 787 -24.88 50.29 -3.37
C GLU A 787 -26.22 49.60 -3.10
N ASP A 788 -26.20 48.28 -2.99
CA ASP A 788 -27.38 47.47 -2.64
C ASP A 788 -28.00 47.90 -1.30
N THR A 789 -27.19 48.27 -0.30
CA THR A 789 -27.73 48.73 1.00
C THR A 789 -28.42 50.07 0.87
N THR A 790 -27.83 51.00 0.11
CA THR A 790 -28.44 52.29 -0.19
C THR A 790 -29.74 52.12 -0.98
N GLU A 791 -29.71 51.27 -2.01
CA GLU A 791 -30.85 50.96 -2.86
C GLU A 791 -32.00 50.34 -2.06
N GLY A 792 -31.71 49.36 -1.20
CA GLY A 792 -32.72 48.71 -0.37
C GLY A 792 -33.44 49.69 0.56
N ILE A 793 -32.68 50.57 1.23
CA ILE A 793 -33.24 51.60 2.11
C ILE A 793 -34.11 52.59 1.29
N MET A 794 -33.63 53.03 0.13
CA MET A 794 -34.34 53.98 -0.72
C MET A 794 -35.61 53.39 -1.33
N ALA A 795 -35.55 52.15 -1.85
CA ALA A 795 -36.68 51.45 -2.42
C ALA A 795 -37.79 51.22 -1.38
N PHE A 796 -37.40 50.83 -0.15
CA PHE A 796 -38.32 50.70 0.98
C PHE A 796 -39.00 52.02 1.33
N ALA A 797 -38.22 53.11 1.48
CA ALA A 797 -38.76 54.44 1.76
C ALA A 797 -39.71 54.95 0.65
N GLN A 798 -39.43 54.60 -0.61
CA GLN A 798 -40.21 54.99 -1.79
C GLN A 798 -41.35 54.02 -2.14
N LYS A 799 -41.49 52.90 -1.43
CA LYS A 799 -42.48 51.83 -1.70
C LYS A 799 -42.42 51.29 -3.13
N ARG A 800 -41.22 51.12 -3.67
CA ARG A 800 -40.97 50.49 -4.97
C ARG A 800 -40.18 49.19 -4.82
N THR A 801 -40.20 48.34 -5.84
CA THR A 801 -39.31 47.18 -5.90
C THR A 801 -37.85 47.66 -5.99
N PRO A 802 -36.94 47.09 -5.19
CA PRO A 802 -35.51 47.39 -5.30
C PRO A 802 -34.93 46.87 -6.61
N GLN A 803 -33.92 47.57 -7.13
CA GLN A 803 -33.14 47.19 -8.31
C GLN A 803 -31.71 46.87 -7.88
N TRP A 804 -31.47 45.60 -7.56
CA TRP A 804 -30.17 45.15 -7.06
C TRP A 804 -29.07 45.24 -8.12
N LYS A 805 -27.89 45.68 -7.70
CA LYS A 805 -26.71 45.87 -8.55
C LYS A 805 -25.58 44.90 -8.24
N ASN A 806 -25.65 44.19 -7.11
CA ASN A 806 -24.61 43.27 -6.64
C ASN A 806 -23.24 43.95 -6.46
N ARG A 807 -23.24 45.20 -5.98
CA ARG A 807 -22.04 46.03 -5.74
C ARG A 807 -22.21 46.91 -4.52
#